data_AF-A0A397CN56-F1
#
_entry.id   AF-A0A397CN56-F1
#
_cell.length_a   1.000
_cell.length_b   1.000
_cell.length_c   1.000
_cell.angle_alpha   90.00
_cell.angle_beta   90.00
_cell.angle_gamma   90.00
#
_symmetry.space_group_name_H-M   'P 1'
#
loop_
_entity.id
_entity.type
_entity.pdbx_description
1 polymer ?
#
loop_
_entity_poly.entity_id
_entity_poly.type
_entity_poly.pdbx_seq_one_letter_code
_entity_poly.pdbx_strand_id
1 'polypeptide(L)'
;MSITRPPSVVPSNLDTSLASSTSLPSRVVHTLAPYAVALASFACAILLVVDIAGNNWELNDFVGNARHLFTPLLTTFTIADLERDFSFPELASASSVSMVGQFMVQSTLDQVHASGTEYYALTMSSYVVTNSVNDICSQLVDSYPVPPSMESIRLGNLQDNVSFIRGDTFTHVFGHTATAPFAPPGSNSSVLKAMGYTPARVSVDMRLTTAIPIPPPSYSPQHFQLNVTMYRFFSKAFCSGCHPGTELGMDTCAIEYSYDDTTKQLTVHSSHANFGKSVHVLAMVFLRRYGPVVGLYIRAACVALAIGAYAASQKTVRWTDAMTLSTWKLRLLHITAPPVYRQVNHAFDFMYFCFNSDVFVMLYSVAILLDEDVAMVYARVVWRWYTAAAYEGWMELRLLALAFRWLWLNLGILKLLKWLCNVVASSRYNGSNFIMGWLTFSSTGWIYLTVIALAMRTPFIEHGNSVRMDVTSTTEDLDTLFVEFESSWYLRGLPSVLFLMVANLVAVLTLDHVVNRQWWRLLGRNSLTRQFMFNSTSILCELKDVPILDSKYSSTVTIQARTVCTIQWFLLSHLVRFGLPEEPSVVRRLSSAKVAKKAGSNSHRPSTGGSGSGLTLPVLHQHQPTGDDTAITATADGTRDDAPQGETHEMYLIVQDQGGHVYIYDSAKREVPALGVEAKVAIDAILHLQ
;
A
#
# COMPACT_ATOMS: atom_id res chain seq x y z
N MET A 1 20.83 -20.29 -39.79
CA MET A 1 21.35 -21.32 -38.87
C MET A 1 20.26 -21.58 -37.85
N SER A 2 19.69 -22.79 -37.87
CA SER A 2 18.41 -23.15 -37.24
C SER A 2 18.47 -23.06 -35.71
N ILE A 3 17.49 -22.37 -35.10
CA ILE A 3 17.31 -22.30 -33.63
C ILE A 3 16.24 -23.33 -33.26
N THR A 4 16.69 -24.49 -32.77
CA THR A 4 15.84 -25.51 -32.16
C THR A 4 15.63 -25.19 -30.67
N ARG A 5 14.38 -24.89 -30.30
CA ARG A 5 13.90 -24.82 -28.91
C ARG A 5 14.08 -26.18 -28.22
N PRO A 6 14.61 -26.28 -26.99
CA PRO A 6 14.52 -27.49 -26.22
C PRO A 6 13.08 -27.70 -25.72
N PRO A 7 12.61 -28.96 -25.58
CA PRO A 7 11.23 -29.26 -25.22
C PRO A 7 10.96 -28.91 -23.75
N SER A 8 9.90 -28.14 -23.52
CA SER A 8 9.32 -27.93 -22.19
C SER A 8 8.67 -29.23 -21.72
N VAL A 9 9.36 -29.97 -20.85
CA VAL A 9 8.78 -31.10 -20.12
C VAL A 9 7.94 -30.51 -19.00
N VAL A 10 6.65 -30.36 -19.26
CA VAL A 10 5.62 -30.14 -18.22
C VAL A 10 5.41 -31.49 -17.52
N PRO A 11 5.67 -31.65 -16.21
CA PRO A 11 5.26 -32.85 -15.50
C PRO A 11 3.76 -32.77 -15.24
N SER A 12 2.98 -33.39 -16.12
CA SER A 12 1.52 -33.41 -16.17
C SER A 12 0.89 -34.48 -15.28
N ASN A 13 1.30 -34.64 -14.01
CA ASN A 13 0.81 -35.78 -13.19
C ASN A 13 0.62 -35.49 -11.69
N LEU A 14 0.06 -34.33 -11.31
CA LEU A 14 -0.55 -34.15 -9.98
C LEU A 14 -1.92 -33.47 -9.97
N ASP A 15 -2.43 -33.04 -11.12
CA ASP A 15 -3.80 -32.52 -11.21
C ASP A 15 -4.87 -33.63 -11.25
N THR A 16 -4.49 -34.87 -11.53
CA THR A 16 -5.44 -35.96 -11.80
C THR A 16 -6.08 -36.59 -10.57
N SER A 17 -5.58 -36.37 -9.35
CA SER A 17 -6.20 -36.97 -8.14
C SER A 17 -7.20 -36.06 -7.41
N LEU A 18 -7.23 -34.76 -7.73
CA LEU A 18 -8.29 -33.83 -7.28
C LEU A 18 -9.23 -33.37 -8.42
N ALA A 19 -8.90 -33.64 -9.69
CA ALA A 19 -9.69 -33.20 -10.84
C ALA A 19 -10.80 -34.18 -11.30
N SER A 20 -11.04 -35.29 -10.60
CA SER A 20 -12.09 -36.24 -11.00
C SER A 20 -13.52 -35.77 -10.69
N SER A 21 -13.71 -34.58 -10.07
CA SER A 21 -15.05 -34.02 -9.85
C SER A 21 -15.15 -32.49 -9.88
N THR A 22 -14.36 -31.78 -10.70
CA THR A 22 -14.43 -30.31 -10.75
C THR A 22 -15.29 -29.79 -11.90
N SER A 23 -16.27 -28.96 -11.55
CA SER A 23 -17.20 -28.30 -12.48
C SER A 23 -16.44 -27.36 -13.45
N LEU A 24 -17.01 -27.10 -14.63
CA LEU A 24 -16.48 -26.17 -15.64
C LEU A 24 -15.92 -24.84 -15.06
N PRO A 25 -16.58 -24.15 -14.10
CA PRO A 25 -16.03 -22.93 -13.48
C PRO A 25 -14.72 -23.16 -12.71
N SER A 26 -14.52 -24.31 -12.08
CA SER A 26 -13.26 -24.62 -11.39
C SER A 26 -12.08 -24.70 -12.36
N ARG A 27 -12.27 -25.33 -13.54
CA ARG A 27 -11.22 -25.43 -14.57
C ARG A 27 -10.84 -24.06 -15.14
N VAL A 28 -11.83 -23.18 -15.32
CA VAL A 28 -11.60 -21.81 -15.79
C VAL A 28 -10.86 -20.98 -14.73
N VAL A 29 -11.21 -21.12 -13.45
CA VAL A 29 -10.49 -20.45 -12.35
C VAL A 29 -9.04 -20.93 -12.25
N HIS A 30 -8.78 -22.24 -12.33
CA HIS A 30 -7.42 -22.77 -12.26
C HIS A 30 -6.51 -22.31 -13.42
N THR A 31 -7.09 -22.04 -14.59
CA THR A 31 -6.35 -21.56 -15.75
C THR A 31 -6.17 -20.04 -15.76
N LEU A 32 -7.17 -19.26 -15.36
CA LEU A 32 -7.13 -17.79 -15.39
C LEU A 32 -6.47 -17.16 -14.16
N ALA A 33 -6.57 -17.77 -12.97
CA ALA A 33 -6.00 -17.26 -11.74
C ALA A 33 -4.49 -16.93 -11.81
N PRO A 34 -3.60 -17.80 -12.34
CA PRO A 34 -2.18 -17.48 -12.40
C PRO A 34 -1.88 -16.27 -13.30
N TYR A 35 -2.59 -16.12 -14.42
CA TYR A 35 -2.45 -14.95 -15.29
C TYR A 35 -2.92 -13.66 -14.60
N ALA A 36 -4.03 -13.73 -13.86
CA ALA A 36 -4.55 -12.60 -13.10
C ALA A 36 -3.57 -12.16 -12.00
N VAL A 37 -2.98 -13.10 -11.26
CA VAL A 37 -1.97 -12.82 -10.23
C VAL A 37 -0.70 -12.24 -10.85
N ALA A 38 -0.25 -12.77 -12.00
CA ALA A 38 0.91 -12.22 -12.71
C ALA A 38 0.66 -10.78 -13.19
N LEU A 39 -0.53 -10.49 -13.73
CA LEU A 39 -0.92 -9.15 -14.16
C LEU A 39 -0.99 -8.19 -12.96
N ALA A 40 -1.59 -8.62 -11.84
CA ALA A 40 -1.64 -7.84 -10.61
C ALA A 40 -0.24 -7.55 -10.05
N SER A 41 0.67 -8.53 -10.12
CA SER A 41 2.07 -8.36 -9.73
C SER A 41 2.79 -7.32 -10.58
N PHE A 42 2.57 -7.35 -11.90
CA PHE A 42 3.11 -6.37 -12.81
C PHE A 42 2.54 -4.96 -12.57
N ALA A 43 1.22 -4.85 -12.38
CA ALA A 43 0.56 -3.59 -12.04
C ALA A 43 1.08 -3.01 -10.70
N CYS A 44 1.26 -3.86 -9.69
CA CYS A 44 1.87 -3.51 -8.41
C CYS A 44 3.30 -2.96 -8.58
N ALA A 45 4.11 -3.56 -9.46
CA ALA A 45 5.45 -3.06 -9.75
C ALA A 45 5.40 -1.67 -10.39
N ILE A 46 4.48 -1.46 -11.35
CA ILE A 46 4.26 -0.14 -11.98
C ILE A 46 3.85 0.88 -10.93
N LEU A 47 2.87 0.57 -10.07
CA LEU A 47 2.40 1.50 -9.03
C LEU A 47 3.53 1.89 -8.07
N LEU A 48 4.40 0.96 -7.70
CA LEU A 48 5.57 1.25 -6.87
C LEU A 48 6.55 2.20 -7.58
N VAL A 49 6.77 2.02 -8.89
CA VAL A 49 7.60 2.93 -9.69
C VAL A 49 6.97 4.32 -9.79
N VAL A 50 5.65 4.40 -10.03
CA VAL A 50 4.93 5.66 -10.06
C VAL A 50 4.96 6.36 -8.71
N ASP A 51 4.87 5.64 -7.60
CA ASP A 51 4.99 6.24 -6.27
C ASP A 51 6.39 6.84 -6.05
N ILE A 52 7.44 6.12 -6.44
CA ILE A 52 8.83 6.59 -6.27
C ILE A 52 9.17 7.76 -7.17
N ALA A 53 8.62 7.82 -8.38
CA ALA A 53 8.92 8.87 -9.36
C ALA A 53 7.88 9.99 -9.36
N GLY A 54 6.61 9.65 -9.59
CA GLY A 54 5.50 10.60 -9.72
C GLY A 54 5.02 11.19 -8.40
N ASN A 55 5.19 10.49 -7.28
CA ASN A 55 4.84 11.00 -5.93
C ASN A 55 6.09 11.37 -5.11
N ASN A 56 7.17 11.72 -5.81
CA ASN A 56 8.36 12.29 -5.19
C ASN A 56 8.22 13.81 -5.12
N TRP A 57 8.13 14.35 -3.91
CA TRP A 57 7.91 15.78 -3.69
C TRP A 57 9.11 16.64 -4.08
N GLU A 58 10.34 16.11 -3.98
CA GLU A 58 11.54 16.81 -4.47
C GLU A 58 11.53 16.93 -5.99
N LEU A 59 11.17 15.85 -6.68
CA LEU A 59 11.10 15.86 -8.14
C LEU A 59 9.95 16.75 -8.63
N ASN A 60 8.80 16.71 -7.95
CA ASN A 60 7.64 17.54 -8.29
C ASN A 60 7.90 19.02 -8.00
N ASP A 61 8.59 19.39 -6.92
CA ASP A 61 9.00 20.79 -6.69
C ASP A 61 9.99 21.30 -7.75
N PHE A 62 10.93 20.44 -8.17
CA PHE A 62 11.96 20.83 -9.16
C PHE A 62 11.44 20.90 -10.59
N VAL A 63 10.74 19.86 -11.06
CA VAL A 63 10.23 19.75 -12.44
C VAL A 63 8.87 20.42 -12.58
N GLY A 64 8.12 20.53 -11.49
CA GLY A 64 6.80 21.15 -11.48
C GLY A 64 6.89 22.65 -11.69
N ASN A 65 6.03 23.16 -12.57
CA ASN A 65 5.95 24.58 -12.85
C ASN A 65 5.09 25.35 -11.82
N ALA A 66 4.94 24.90 -10.57
CA ALA A 66 3.97 25.49 -9.63
C ALA A 66 4.23 26.98 -9.33
N ARG A 67 5.49 27.41 -9.36
CA ARG A 67 5.89 28.79 -8.99
C ARG A 67 5.36 29.88 -9.90
N HIS A 68 4.90 29.58 -11.12
CA HIS A 68 4.23 30.57 -11.97
C HIS A 68 2.93 31.11 -11.35
N LEU A 69 2.33 30.38 -10.40
CA LEU A 69 1.12 30.83 -9.70
C LEU A 69 1.41 31.93 -8.67
N PHE A 70 2.69 32.17 -8.34
CA PHE A 70 3.11 33.25 -7.44
C PHE A 70 3.17 34.62 -8.10
N THR A 71 3.05 34.70 -9.44
CA THR A 71 3.19 35.94 -10.21
C THR A 71 2.51 37.19 -9.62
N PRO A 72 1.25 37.17 -9.14
CA PRO A 72 0.60 38.38 -8.63
C PRO A 72 1.24 38.94 -7.34
N LEU A 73 2.01 38.15 -6.60
CA LEU A 73 2.57 38.50 -5.28
C LEU A 73 4.09 38.70 -5.30
N LEU A 74 4.75 38.55 -6.45
CA LEU A 74 6.22 38.63 -6.56
C LEU A 74 6.81 39.99 -6.13
N THR A 75 6.01 41.06 -6.08
CA THR A 75 6.44 42.40 -5.65
C THR A 75 5.78 42.85 -4.35
N THR A 76 5.00 41.99 -3.71
CA THR A 76 4.14 42.32 -2.56
C THR A 76 4.64 41.57 -1.34
N PHE A 77 5.30 42.25 -0.40
CA PHE A 77 6.00 41.60 0.73
C PHE A 77 5.20 41.60 2.04
N THR A 78 4.32 42.59 2.21
CA THR A 78 3.56 42.77 3.44
C THR A 78 2.06 42.91 3.14
N ILE A 79 1.22 42.74 4.16
CA ILE A 79 -0.21 43.01 4.06
C ILE A 79 -0.49 44.47 3.62
N ALA A 80 0.32 45.42 4.06
CA ALA A 80 0.19 46.82 3.65
C ALA A 80 0.53 47.03 2.16
N ASP A 81 1.52 46.31 1.63
CA ASP A 81 1.79 46.30 0.19
C ASP A 81 0.64 45.67 -0.58
N LEU A 82 0.02 44.61 -0.03
CA LEU A 82 -1.11 43.92 -0.65
C LEU A 82 -2.31 44.85 -0.81
N GLU A 83 -2.70 45.56 0.26
CA GLU A 83 -3.79 46.54 0.23
C GLU A 83 -3.47 47.80 -0.60
N ARG A 84 -2.19 48.05 -0.90
CA ARG A 84 -1.77 49.11 -1.83
C ARG A 84 -1.86 48.66 -3.29
N ASP A 85 -1.42 47.44 -3.58
CA ASP A 85 -1.26 46.93 -4.95
C ASP A 85 -2.59 46.39 -5.53
N PHE A 86 -3.55 46.03 -4.66
CA PHE A 86 -4.87 45.52 -5.01
C PHE A 86 -5.97 46.29 -4.27
N SER A 87 -7.10 46.51 -4.94
CA SER A 87 -8.30 47.08 -4.30
C SER A 87 -9.18 45.99 -3.74
N PHE A 88 -9.59 46.15 -2.48
CA PHE A 88 -10.44 45.20 -1.75
C PHE A 88 -11.76 45.85 -1.33
N PRO A 89 -12.86 45.08 -1.26
CA PRO A 89 -14.10 45.53 -0.64
C PRO A 89 -13.92 45.75 0.86
N GLU A 90 -14.77 46.57 1.46
CA GLU A 90 -14.67 46.95 2.89
C GLU A 90 -14.76 45.75 3.84
N LEU A 91 -15.60 44.75 3.51
CA LEU A 91 -15.81 43.55 4.32
C LEU A 91 -15.01 42.32 3.86
N ALA A 92 -14.14 42.49 2.86
CA ALA A 92 -13.34 41.42 2.27
C ALA A 92 -11.90 41.86 1.99
N SER A 93 -11.35 42.67 2.88
CA SER A 93 -9.97 43.18 2.91
C SER A 93 -9.12 42.42 3.93
N ALA A 94 -7.80 42.62 3.89
CA ALA A 94 -6.89 42.02 4.88
C ALA A 94 -7.10 42.56 6.30
N SER A 95 -7.59 43.80 6.42
CA SER A 95 -8.01 44.41 7.69
C SER A 95 -9.33 43.85 8.25
N SER A 96 -10.19 43.29 7.40
CA SER A 96 -11.50 42.76 7.80
C SER A 96 -11.50 41.30 8.28
N VAL A 97 -10.41 40.57 8.02
CA VAL A 97 -10.28 39.16 8.44
C VAL A 97 -9.71 39.01 9.85
N SER A 98 -9.97 37.85 10.46
CA SER A 98 -9.54 37.51 11.83
C SER A 98 -8.02 37.58 12.00
N MET A 99 -7.53 37.61 13.25
CA MET A 99 -6.10 37.56 13.54
C MET A 99 -5.44 36.31 12.97
N VAL A 100 -6.13 35.17 13.01
CA VAL A 100 -5.66 33.92 12.37
C VAL A 100 -5.64 34.09 10.86
N GLY A 101 -6.64 34.75 10.29
CA GLY A 101 -6.70 35.12 8.88
C GLY A 101 -5.49 35.94 8.45
N GLN A 102 -5.21 37.04 9.14
CA GLN A 102 -4.05 37.91 8.88
C GLN A 102 -2.73 37.14 8.96
N PHE A 103 -2.56 36.29 9.98
CA PHE A 103 -1.40 35.41 10.09
C PHE A 103 -1.24 34.48 8.88
N MET A 104 -2.34 33.91 8.38
CA MET A 104 -2.33 33.02 7.21
C MET A 104 -2.08 33.77 5.89
N VAL A 105 -2.54 35.02 5.77
CA VAL A 105 -2.20 35.91 4.64
C VAL A 105 -0.71 36.24 4.65
N GLN A 106 -0.17 36.67 5.79
CA GLN A 106 1.26 36.95 5.91
C GLN A 106 2.10 35.69 5.63
N SER A 107 1.68 34.53 6.16
CA SER A 107 2.34 33.25 5.86
C SER A 107 2.36 32.93 4.37
N THR A 108 1.31 33.31 3.63
CA THR A 108 1.25 33.13 2.17
C THR A 108 2.24 34.04 1.44
N LEU A 109 2.37 35.30 1.88
CA LEU A 109 3.37 36.22 1.34
C LEU A 109 4.79 35.70 1.62
N ASP A 110 5.06 35.24 2.84
CA ASP A 110 6.34 34.66 3.22
C ASP A 110 6.69 33.42 2.38
N GLN A 111 5.69 32.57 2.09
CA GLN A 111 5.84 31.41 1.21
C GLN A 111 6.24 31.78 -0.23
N VAL A 112 5.68 32.87 -0.78
CA VAL A 112 6.01 33.35 -2.13
C VAL A 112 7.46 33.85 -2.21
N HIS A 113 7.93 34.53 -1.16
CA HIS A 113 9.26 35.16 -1.12
C HIS A 113 10.35 34.26 -0.54
N ALA A 114 10.02 33.04 -0.12
CA ALA A 114 10.98 32.10 0.40
C ALA A 114 12.04 31.73 -0.66
N SER A 115 13.29 31.57 -0.23
CA SER A 115 14.46 31.29 -1.09
C SER A 115 14.48 29.89 -1.74
N GLY A 116 13.35 29.17 -1.72
CA GLY A 116 13.16 27.85 -2.35
C GLY A 116 13.60 26.64 -1.53
N THR A 117 14.13 26.82 -0.32
CA THR A 117 14.58 25.72 0.55
C THR A 117 13.56 25.32 1.62
N GLU A 118 12.66 26.22 1.99
CA GLU A 118 11.75 26.05 3.14
C GLU A 118 10.41 25.41 2.77
N TYR A 119 9.97 25.60 1.53
CA TYR A 119 8.65 25.15 1.07
C TYR A 119 8.77 24.38 -0.24
N TYR A 120 7.94 23.35 -0.38
CA TYR A 120 7.66 22.71 -1.66
C TYR A 120 6.53 23.45 -2.36
N ALA A 121 6.68 23.74 -3.65
CA ALA A 121 5.63 24.17 -4.55
C ALA A 121 5.28 23.02 -5.50
N LEU A 122 4.22 22.27 -5.16
CA LEU A 122 3.87 21.02 -5.84
C LEU A 122 2.76 21.23 -6.87
N THR A 123 3.03 20.91 -8.13
CA THR A 123 2.00 20.95 -9.19
C THR A 123 1.01 19.79 -9.03
N MET A 124 -0.28 20.07 -9.25
CA MET A 124 -1.41 19.14 -9.04
C MET A 124 -2.26 18.91 -10.31
N SER A 125 -1.77 19.30 -11.49
CA SER A 125 -2.43 19.25 -12.81
C SER A 125 -3.35 20.45 -13.09
N SER A 126 -3.98 20.43 -14.27
CA SER A 126 -4.90 21.44 -14.77
C SER A 126 -6.22 20.80 -15.16
N TYR A 127 -7.34 21.35 -14.70
CA TYR A 127 -8.66 20.77 -14.87
C TYR A 127 -9.57 21.71 -15.66
N VAL A 128 -10.23 21.22 -16.70
CA VAL A 128 -11.27 21.99 -17.40
C VAL A 128 -12.48 22.12 -16.48
N VAL A 129 -12.95 23.35 -16.27
CA VAL A 129 -14.15 23.63 -15.48
C VAL A 129 -15.38 23.29 -16.32
N THR A 130 -16.09 22.21 -15.99
CA THR A 130 -17.23 21.72 -16.78
C THR A 130 -18.60 22.07 -16.18
N ASN A 131 -18.64 22.40 -14.88
CA ASN A 131 -19.87 22.64 -14.13
C ASN A 131 -19.61 23.62 -12.98
N SER A 132 -20.68 24.02 -12.29
CA SER A 132 -20.63 25.00 -11.20
C SER A 132 -19.92 24.51 -9.92
N VAL A 133 -19.65 23.21 -9.77
CA VAL A 133 -18.96 22.66 -8.57
C VAL A 133 -17.51 23.13 -8.52
N ASN A 134 -16.88 23.26 -9.69
CA ASN A 134 -15.51 23.74 -9.85
C ASN A 134 -15.45 25.22 -10.23
N ASP A 135 -16.58 25.94 -10.23
CA ASP A 135 -16.59 27.39 -10.46
C ASP A 135 -16.22 28.13 -9.18
N ILE A 136 -15.06 28.76 -9.19
CA ILE A 136 -14.53 29.58 -8.10
C ILE A 136 -14.37 31.05 -8.52
N CYS A 137 -15.16 31.54 -9.47
CA CYS A 137 -15.08 32.95 -9.89
C CYS A 137 -16.06 33.85 -9.11
N SER A 138 -17.09 33.28 -8.49
CA SER A 138 -18.21 34.04 -7.90
C SER A 138 -17.86 34.99 -6.75
N GLN A 139 -16.76 34.77 -6.03
CA GLN A 139 -16.33 35.62 -4.91
C GLN A 139 -15.82 37.00 -5.36
N LEU A 140 -15.61 37.22 -6.68
CA LEU A 140 -15.26 38.55 -7.20
C LEU A 140 -16.47 39.52 -7.28
N VAL A 141 -17.69 39.05 -7.01
CA VAL A 141 -18.91 39.87 -7.05
C VAL A 141 -18.96 40.74 -5.79
N ASP A 142 -18.49 41.98 -5.90
CA ASP A 142 -18.50 42.98 -4.84
C ASP A 142 -18.29 44.41 -5.39
N SER A 143 -18.30 45.40 -4.51
CA SER A 143 -17.99 46.81 -4.79
C SER A 143 -16.59 47.19 -4.31
N TYR A 144 -15.77 47.66 -5.25
CA TYR A 144 -14.35 47.92 -5.06
C TYR A 144 -14.06 49.43 -5.11
N PRO A 145 -13.37 50.01 -4.12
CA PRO A 145 -12.96 51.41 -4.15
C PRO A 145 -11.88 51.63 -5.22
N VAL A 146 -12.01 52.71 -5.99
CA VAL A 146 -11.05 53.07 -7.05
C VAL A 146 -10.25 54.30 -6.62
N PRO A 147 -8.91 54.18 -6.46
CA PRO A 147 -8.05 55.33 -6.20
C PRO A 147 -8.12 56.35 -7.35
N PRO A 148 -7.95 57.65 -7.07
CA PRO A 148 -8.04 58.69 -8.10
C PRO A 148 -6.95 58.51 -9.17
N SER A 149 -7.28 58.85 -10.42
CA SER A 149 -6.35 58.90 -11.56
C SER A 149 -5.78 57.55 -12.02
N MET A 150 -6.50 56.46 -11.82
CA MET A 150 -6.13 55.12 -12.30
C MET A 150 -6.84 54.81 -13.64
N GLU A 151 -6.10 54.28 -14.62
CA GLU A 151 -6.67 53.77 -15.88
C GLU A 151 -7.05 52.28 -15.80
N SER A 152 -6.41 51.55 -14.89
CA SER A 152 -6.69 50.14 -14.62
C SER A 152 -6.51 49.84 -13.14
N ILE A 153 -7.18 48.80 -12.66
CA ILE A 153 -7.18 48.39 -11.26
C ILE A 153 -7.06 46.88 -11.15
N ARG A 154 -6.39 46.40 -10.11
CA ARG A 154 -6.34 44.97 -9.76
C ARG A 154 -7.28 44.75 -8.59
N LEU A 155 -8.12 43.73 -8.68
CA LEU A 155 -9.09 43.43 -7.64
C LEU A 155 -8.53 42.34 -6.73
N GLY A 156 -8.79 42.49 -5.44
CA GLY A 156 -8.53 41.49 -4.42
C GLY A 156 -9.80 41.20 -3.64
N ASN A 157 -10.10 39.94 -3.35
CA ASN A 157 -11.14 39.57 -2.40
C ASN A 157 -10.55 38.57 -1.40
N LEU A 158 -10.75 38.85 -0.12
CA LEU A 158 -10.16 38.09 0.97
C LEU A 158 -11.24 37.69 1.96
N GLN A 159 -11.44 36.39 2.13
CA GLN A 159 -12.43 35.84 3.04
C GLN A 159 -11.83 34.71 3.84
N ASP A 160 -11.86 34.81 5.17
CA ASP A 160 -11.52 33.73 6.07
C ASP A 160 -12.75 33.03 6.63
N ASN A 161 -12.57 31.75 6.93
CA ASN A 161 -13.62 30.90 7.47
C ASN A 161 -13.10 29.82 8.41
N VAL A 162 -14.02 29.35 9.25
CA VAL A 162 -13.86 28.15 10.08
C VAL A 162 -14.84 27.11 9.58
N SER A 163 -14.33 25.98 9.10
CA SER A 163 -15.13 24.83 8.72
C SER A 163 -15.51 24.02 9.95
N PHE A 164 -16.81 23.86 10.15
CA PHE A 164 -17.43 23.02 11.17
C PHE A 164 -17.86 21.69 10.55
N ILE A 165 -17.61 20.56 11.23
CA ILE A 165 -17.95 19.22 10.73
C ILE A 165 -18.69 18.42 11.80
N ARG A 166 -19.73 17.69 11.40
CA ARG A 166 -20.51 16.81 12.28
C ARG A 166 -20.30 15.33 11.95
N GLY A 167 -19.88 14.57 12.95
CA GLY A 167 -19.71 13.11 12.85
C GLY A 167 -18.49 12.67 12.01
N ASP A 168 -18.20 11.38 12.04
CA ASP A 168 -17.22 10.71 11.19
C ASP A 168 -17.89 9.70 10.26
N THR A 169 -17.08 8.99 9.45
CA THR A 169 -17.56 7.98 8.50
C THR A 169 -18.44 6.91 9.16
N PHE A 170 -18.11 6.44 10.36
CA PHE A 170 -18.92 5.41 11.02
C PHE A 170 -20.22 5.98 11.56
N THR A 171 -20.23 7.20 12.08
CA THR A 171 -21.48 7.84 12.50
C THR A 171 -22.39 8.15 11.29
N HIS A 172 -21.82 8.40 10.11
CA HIS A 172 -22.60 8.56 8.87
C HIS A 172 -23.22 7.24 8.42
N VAL A 173 -22.46 6.14 8.47
CA VAL A 173 -22.90 4.82 7.99
C VAL A 173 -23.83 4.11 8.99
N PHE A 174 -23.51 4.15 10.28
CA PHE A 174 -24.21 3.39 11.32
C PHE A 174 -25.07 4.26 12.25
N GLY A 175 -24.96 5.59 12.14
CA GLY A 175 -25.68 6.54 12.98
C GLY A 175 -26.63 7.44 12.18
N HIS A 176 -26.90 8.61 12.74
CA HIS A 176 -27.84 9.59 12.19
C HIS A 176 -27.17 10.89 11.76
N THR A 177 -25.85 11.03 11.86
CA THR A 177 -25.18 12.32 11.61
C THR A 177 -25.30 12.79 10.15
N ALA A 178 -25.44 11.86 9.20
CA ALA A 178 -25.69 12.16 7.79
C ALA A 178 -27.18 12.38 7.45
N THR A 179 -28.10 11.81 8.23
CA THR A 179 -29.56 11.89 7.97
C THR A 179 -30.27 12.92 8.83
N ALA A 180 -29.66 13.34 9.93
CA ALA A 180 -30.15 14.43 10.78
C ALA A 180 -30.16 15.75 9.99
N PRO A 181 -31.10 16.67 10.28
CA PRO A 181 -31.20 17.94 9.58
C PRO A 181 -29.84 18.66 9.49
N PHE A 182 -29.51 19.09 8.27
CA PHE A 182 -28.33 19.91 8.01
C PHE A 182 -28.54 21.30 8.61
N ALA A 183 -27.46 21.92 9.09
CA ALA A 183 -27.50 23.30 9.53
C ALA A 183 -27.91 24.22 8.35
N PRO A 184 -28.83 25.17 8.56
CA PRO A 184 -29.16 26.17 7.54
C PRO A 184 -27.92 26.96 7.08
N PRO A 185 -27.83 27.34 5.79
CA PRO A 185 -26.80 28.24 5.32
C PRO A 185 -26.76 29.55 6.15
N GLY A 186 -25.58 30.03 6.53
CA GLY A 186 -25.41 31.22 7.37
C GLY A 186 -25.64 31.00 8.87
N SER A 187 -25.75 29.76 9.35
CA SER A 187 -25.84 29.48 10.79
C SER A 187 -24.58 29.94 11.54
N ASN A 188 -24.78 30.56 12.71
CA ASN A 188 -23.69 31.00 13.57
C ASN A 188 -23.01 29.83 14.32
N SER A 189 -21.85 30.10 14.92
CA SER A 189 -21.05 29.11 15.63
C SER A 189 -21.78 28.43 16.79
N SER A 190 -22.64 29.18 17.50
CA SER A 190 -23.40 28.67 18.65
C SER A 190 -24.47 27.63 18.25
N VAL A 191 -25.17 27.88 17.14
CA VAL A 191 -26.17 26.97 16.57
C VAL A 191 -25.48 25.71 16.05
N LEU A 192 -24.35 25.86 15.37
CA LEU A 192 -23.57 24.72 14.87
C LEU A 192 -23.09 23.81 15.99
N LYS A 193 -22.56 24.38 17.08
CA LYS A 193 -22.16 23.61 18.27
C LYS A 193 -23.37 22.91 18.91
N ALA A 194 -24.52 23.58 19.02
CA ALA A 194 -25.75 22.98 19.53
C ALA A 194 -26.27 21.82 18.65
N MET A 195 -26.03 21.87 17.34
CA MET A 195 -26.34 20.80 16.39
C MET A 195 -25.27 19.69 16.32
N GLY A 196 -24.23 19.76 17.15
CA GLY A 196 -23.17 18.76 17.26
C GLY A 196 -22.04 18.89 16.24
N TYR A 197 -21.90 20.05 15.59
CA TYR A 197 -20.75 20.33 14.74
C TYR A 197 -19.55 20.80 15.58
N THR A 198 -18.35 20.38 15.17
CA THR A 198 -17.09 20.81 15.79
C THR A 198 -16.21 21.59 14.81
N PRO A 199 -15.52 22.65 15.25
CA PRO A 199 -14.60 23.40 14.40
C PRO A 199 -13.40 22.51 14.05
N ALA A 200 -13.09 22.40 12.76
CA ALA A 200 -12.19 21.37 12.25
C ALA A 200 -11.09 21.90 11.31
N ARG A 201 -11.25 23.09 10.74
CA ARG A 201 -10.25 23.71 9.85
C ARG A 201 -10.44 25.21 9.81
N VAL A 202 -9.33 25.96 9.87
CA VAL A 202 -9.31 27.39 9.54
C VAL A 202 -8.83 27.55 8.11
N SER A 203 -9.42 28.46 7.35
CA SER A 203 -9.01 28.72 5.96
C SER A 203 -9.14 30.18 5.59
N VAL A 204 -8.30 30.63 4.67
CA VAL A 204 -8.34 31.97 4.07
C VAL A 204 -8.31 31.81 2.57
N ASP A 205 -9.34 32.31 1.89
CA ASP A 205 -9.47 32.35 0.44
C ASP A 205 -9.17 33.76 -0.05
N MET A 206 -7.95 33.95 -0.55
CA MET A 206 -7.51 35.19 -1.17
C MET A 206 -7.52 35.03 -2.69
N ARG A 207 -8.29 35.89 -3.37
CA ARG A 207 -8.42 35.91 -4.84
C ARG A 207 -7.92 37.23 -5.38
N LEU A 208 -6.99 37.17 -6.33
CA LEU A 208 -6.31 38.33 -6.89
C LEU A 208 -6.44 38.29 -8.41
N THR A 209 -6.85 39.40 -9.02
CA THR A 209 -7.01 39.47 -10.48
C THR A 209 -5.82 40.14 -11.16
N THR A 210 -5.65 39.87 -12.44
CA THR A 210 -4.90 40.77 -13.32
C THR A 210 -5.61 42.13 -13.45
N ALA A 211 -4.90 43.12 -13.99
CA ALA A 211 -5.44 44.47 -14.14
C ALA A 211 -6.69 44.49 -15.04
N ILE A 212 -7.72 45.21 -14.60
CA ILE A 212 -8.98 45.45 -15.28
C ILE A 212 -9.03 46.92 -15.68
N PRO A 213 -9.36 47.26 -16.93
CA PRO A 213 -9.47 48.65 -17.37
C PRO A 213 -10.68 49.33 -16.73
N ILE A 214 -10.48 50.56 -16.24
CA ILE A 214 -11.55 51.39 -15.70
C ILE A 214 -12.25 52.09 -16.88
N PRO A 215 -13.57 51.88 -17.08
CA PRO A 215 -14.31 52.54 -18.15
C PRO A 215 -14.27 54.07 -17.98
N PRO A 216 -14.18 54.85 -19.07
CA PRO A 216 -14.23 56.30 -18.98
C PRO A 216 -15.56 56.76 -18.34
N PRO A 217 -15.56 57.86 -17.56
CA PRO A 217 -16.76 58.35 -16.86
C PRO A 217 -17.96 58.60 -17.77
N SER A 218 -17.71 58.92 -19.05
CA SER A 218 -18.74 59.14 -20.07
C SER A 218 -19.62 57.92 -20.36
N TYR A 219 -19.18 56.73 -19.96
CA TYR A 219 -19.91 55.48 -20.16
C TYR A 219 -20.57 54.95 -18.87
N SER A 220 -20.55 55.70 -17.76
CA SER A 220 -21.31 55.31 -16.56
C SER A 220 -22.81 55.53 -16.80
N PRO A 221 -23.73 54.57 -16.55
CA PRO A 221 -23.58 53.30 -15.82
C PRO A 221 -23.60 52.04 -16.73
N GLN A 222 -22.95 52.06 -17.89
CA GLN A 222 -22.92 50.92 -18.80
C GLN A 222 -22.18 49.72 -18.18
N HIS A 223 -22.71 48.52 -18.40
CA HIS A 223 -22.10 47.26 -18.00
C HIS A 223 -21.12 46.79 -19.08
N PHE A 224 -19.92 46.39 -18.65
CA PHE A 224 -18.85 45.88 -19.51
C PHE A 224 -18.56 44.42 -19.17
N GLN A 225 -18.27 43.62 -20.20
CA GLN A 225 -17.88 42.22 -20.05
C GLN A 225 -16.40 42.04 -20.37
N LEU A 226 -15.69 41.30 -19.53
CA LEU A 226 -14.26 41.02 -19.71
C LEU A 226 -13.92 39.63 -19.18
N ASN A 227 -13.02 38.93 -19.86
CA ASN A 227 -12.36 37.75 -19.31
C ASN A 227 -11.10 38.19 -18.56
N VAL A 228 -11.06 37.94 -17.25
CA VAL A 228 -9.96 38.30 -16.38
C VAL A 228 -9.28 37.04 -15.84
N THR A 229 -7.96 37.05 -15.76
CA THR A 229 -7.21 35.99 -15.08
C THR A 229 -7.27 36.24 -13.58
N MET A 230 -7.67 35.22 -12.82
CA MET A 230 -7.77 35.25 -11.36
C MET A 230 -6.83 34.20 -10.78
N TYR A 231 -5.99 34.62 -9.85
CA TYR A 231 -5.16 33.77 -9.01
C TYR A 231 -5.84 33.56 -7.67
N ARG A 232 -5.76 32.35 -7.15
CA ARG A 232 -6.30 31.97 -5.84
C ARG A 232 -5.20 31.45 -4.95
N PHE A 233 -5.16 31.98 -3.73
CA PHE A 233 -4.33 31.51 -2.65
C PHE A 233 -5.26 31.08 -1.52
N PHE A 234 -5.54 29.78 -1.46
CA PHE A 234 -6.43 29.21 -0.46
C PHE A 234 -5.62 28.52 0.64
N SER A 235 -5.26 29.32 1.63
CA SER A 235 -4.48 28.91 2.80
C SER A 235 -5.35 28.10 3.75
N LYS A 236 -4.83 26.97 4.25
CA LYS A 236 -5.55 26.06 5.15
C LYS A 236 -4.66 25.62 6.30
N ALA A 237 -5.18 25.67 7.52
CA ALA A 237 -4.52 25.07 8.68
C ALA A 237 -5.47 24.16 9.47
N PHE A 238 -4.89 23.13 10.08
CA PHE A 238 -5.59 22.13 10.88
C PHE A 238 -5.63 22.46 12.38
N CYS A 239 -5.02 23.57 12.79
CA CYS A 239 -5.16 24.14 14.12
C CYS A 239 -5.05 25.66 14.05
N SER A 240 -5.57 26.37 15.06
CA SER A 240 -5.36 27.81 15.19
C SER A 240 -3.88 28.11 15.46
N GLY A 241 -3.22 28.84 14.56
CA GLY A 241 -1.80 29.20 14.68
C GLY A 241 -0.80 28.17 14.14
N CYS A 242 -1.27 27.05 13.59
CA CYS A 242 -0.42 26.11 12.86
C CYS A 242 0.07 26.74 11.54
N HIS A 243 1.27 26.38 11.09
CA HIS A 243 1.72 26.71 9.73
C HIS A 243 0.72 26.18 8.69
N PRO A 244 0.19 27.05 7.82
CA PRO A 244 -0.79 26.63 6.83
C PRO A 244 -0.13 26.02 5.59
N GLY A 245 -0.86 25.10 4.94
CA GLY A 245 -0.59 24.72 3.55
C GLY A 245 -1.47 25.54 2.62
N THR A 246 -0.92 26.04 1.52
CA THR A 246 -1.62 26.97 0.62
C THR A 246 -1.93 26.31 -0.71
N GLU A 247 -3.21 26.07 -0.99
CA GLU A 247 -3.67 25.67 -2.32
C GLU A 247 -3.56 26.87 -3.26
N LEU A 248 -2.90 26.68 -4.39
CA LEU A 248 -2.73 27.68 -5.44
C LEU A 248 -3.64 27.34 -6.60
N GLY A 249 -4.33 28.34 -7.12
CA GLY A 249 -5.21 28.23 -8.28
C GLY A 249 -4.96 29.34 -9.27
N MET A 250 -5.20 29.07 -10.55
CA MET A 250 -5.35 30.10 -11.58
C MET A 250 -6.49 29.72 -12.50
N ASP A 251 -7.42 30.66 -12.70
CA ASP A 251 -8.60 30.52 -13.55
C ASP A 251 -8.76 31.73 -14.47
N THR A 252 -9.59 31.55 -15.51
CA THR A 252 -10.13 32.65 -16.30
C THR A 252 -11.61 32.84 -15.97
N CYS A 253 -11.94 34.00 -15.40
CA CYS A 253 -13.29 34.37 -14.99
C CYS A 253 -13.89 35.36 -15.99
N ALA A 254 -15.13 35.12 -16.42
CA ALA A 254 -15.93 36.08 -17.15
C ALA A 254 -16.63 36.98 -16.13
N ILE A 255 -16.29 38.27 -16.16
CA ILE A 255 -16.87 39.28 -15.26
C ILE A 255 -17.73 40.27 -16.03
N GLU A 256 -18.79 40.73 -15.37
CA GLU A 256 -19.58 41.89 -15.77
C GLU A 256 -19.46 42.98 -14.72
N TYR A 257 -18.98 44.16 -15.11
CA TYR A 257 -18.67 45.23 -14.18
C TYR A 257 -19.05 46.61 -14.71
N SER A 258 -19.23 47.55 -13.78
CA SER A 258 -19.51 48.96 -14.07
C SER A 258 -18.69 49.87 -13.17
N TYR A 259 -18.38 51.08 -13.62
CA TYR A 259 -17.70 52.09 -12.83
C TYR A 259 -18.63 53.30 -12.60
N ASP A 260 -18.74 53.72 -11.35
CA ASP A 260 -19.46 54.93 -10.94
C ASP A 260 -18.46 56.00 -10.51
N ASP A 261 -18.42 57.09 -11.29
CA ASP A 261 -17.49 58.19 -11.04
C ASP A 261 -17.88 59.05 -9.83
N THR A 262 -19.14 58.97 -9.38
CA THR A 262 -19.63 59.75 -8.23
C THR A 262 -19.20 59.13 -6.91
N THR A 263 -19.34 57.81 -6.78
CA THR A 263 -18.93 57.03 -5.59
C THR A 263 -17.47 56.59 -5.66
N LYS A 264 -16.83 56.71 -6.82
CA LYS A 264 -15.48 56.19 -7.11
C LYS A 264 -15.39 54.69 -6.82
N GLN A 265 -16.44 53.96 -7.20
CA GLN A 265 -16.51 52.52 -7.01
C GLN A 265 -16.66 51.78 -8.33
N LEU A 266 -15.93 50.68 -8.45
CA LEU A 266 -16.10 49.68 -9.50
C LEU A 266 -16.90 48.53 -8.90
N THR A 267 -18.08 48.25 -9.45
CA THR A 267 -18.94 47.17 -8.98
C THR A 267 -18.93 46.03 -9.98
N VAL A 268 -18.62 44.83 -9.51
CA VAL A 268 -18.72 43.59 -10.28
C VAL A 268 -20.09 42.99 -10.02
N HIS A 269 -20.94 42.94 -11.03
CA HIS A 269 -22.32 42.45 -10.93
C HIS A 269 -22.42 40.94 -11.08
N SER A 270 -21.59 40.36 -11.94
CA SER A 270 -21.52 38.92 -12.14
C SER A 270 -20.08 38.47 -12.40
N SER A 271 -19.75 37.28 -11.92
CA SER A 271 -18.45 36.64 -12.12
C SER A 271 -18.62 35.12 -12.12
N HIS A 272 -18.21 34.46 -13.19
CA HIS A 272 -18.35 33.01 -13.35
C HIS A 272 -17.28 32.44 -14.28
N ALA A 273 -17.04 31.13 -14.17
CA ALA A 273 -16.17 30.42 -15.10
C ALA A 273 -16.88 30.16 -16.44
N ASN A 274 -16.13 30.23 -17.54
CA ASN A 274 -16.64 29.82 -18.85
C ASN A 274 -16.64 28.29 -18.95
N PHE A 275 -17.77 27.64 -18.71
CA PHE A 275 -17.86 26.19 -18.72
C PHE A 275 -17.36 25.57 -20.03
N GLY A 276 -16.51 24.55 -19.92
CA GLY A 276 -15.87 23.85 -21.03
C GLY A 276 -14.69 24.60 -21.67
N LYS A 277 -14.39 25.84 -21.25
CA LYS A 277 -13.29 26.67 -21.79
C LYS A 277 -12.30 27.08 -20.71
N SER A 278 -12.77 27.48 -19.53
CA SER A 278 -11.91 27.85 -18.41
C SER A 278 -11.15 26.62 -17.90
N VAL A 279 -9.85 26.80 -17.66
CA VAL A 279 -8.96 25.78 -17.12
C VAL A 279 -8.48 26.25 -15.76
N HIS A 280 -8.72 25.42 -14.74
CA HIS A 280 -8.21 25.60 -13.39
C HIS A 280 -6.83 24.95 -13.28
N VAL A 281 -5.78 25.76 -13.16
CA VAL A 281 -4.42 25.27 -12.91
C VAL A 281 -4.22 25.15 -11.40
N LEU A 282 -3.95 23.95 -10.91
CA LEU A 282 -3.90 23.63 -9.49
C LEU A 282 -2.46 23.32 -9.04
N ALA A 283 -2.07 23.88 -7.91
CA ALA A 283 -0.87 23.49 -7.18
C ALA A 283 -1.07 23.66 -5.67
N MET A 284 -0.08 23.26 -4.88
CA MET A 284 -0.12 23.48 -3.44
C MET A 284 1.27 23.69 -2.85
N VAL A 285 1.36 24.60 -1.88
CA VAL A 285 2.57 24.88 -1.11
C VAL A 285 2.52 24.13 0.21
N PHE A 286 3.61 23.43 0.51
CA PHE A 286 3.80 22.71 1.78
C PHE A 286 5.11 23.11 2.44
N LEU A 287 5.14 23.13 3.77
CA LEU A 287 6.38 23.25 4.52
C LEU A 287 7.25 22.01 4.25
N ARG A 288 8.51 22.24 3.89
CA ARG A 288 9.49 21.17 3.69
C ARG A 288 9.94 20.63 5.04
N ARG A 289 9.47 19.42 5.38
CA ARG A 289 9.86 18.70 6.59
C ARG A 289 10.92 17.65 6.27
N TYR A 290 11.75 17.31 7.26
CA TYR A 290 12.75 16.25 7.11
C TYR A 290 12.12 14.85 6.92
N GLY A 291 10.87 14.64 7.37
CA GLY A 291 10.15 13.37 7.26
C GLY A 291 10.13 12.81 5.83
N PRO A 292 9.50 13.51 4.86
CA PRO A 292 9.47 13.08 3.46
C PRO A 292 10.86 12.84 2.85
N VAL A 293 11.84 13.68 3.18
CA VAL A 293 13.23 13.55 2.70
C VAL A 293 13.87 12.25 3.21
N VAL A 294 13.78 11.99 4.52
CA VAL A 294 14.28 10.74 5.12
C VAL A 294 13.52 9.54 4.56
N GLY A 295 12.21 9.65 4.41
CA GLY A 295 11.36 8.64 3.78
C GLY A 295 11.84 8.28 2.37
N LEU A 296 12.22 9.26 1.56
CA LEU A 296 12.75 9.03 0.22
C LEU A 296 14.05 8.19 0.23
N TYR A 297 15.00 8.52 1.11
CA TYR A 297 16.23 7.74 1.26
C TYR A 297 15.96 6.31 1.73
N ILE A 298 15.02 6.11 2.65
CA ILE A 298 14.62 4.78 3.11
C ILE A 298 13.97 3.99 1.97
N ARG A 299 13.10 4.60 1.16
CA ARG A 299 12.51 3.94 -0.03
C ARG A 299 13.59 3.52 -1.03
N ALA A 300 14.54 4.40 -1.32
CA ALA A 300 15.66 4.08 -2.21
C ALA A 300 16.49 2.90 -1.67
N ALA A 301 16.79 2.89 -0.38
CA ALA A 301 17.46 1.77 0.28
C ALA A 301 16.64 0.47 0.21
N CYS A 302 15.32 0.54 0.41
CA CYS A 302 14.41 -0.62 0.28
C CYS A 302 14.45 -1.21 -1.13
N VAL A 303 14.40 -0.38 -2.17
CA VAL A 303 14.50 -0.84 -3.56
C VAL A 303 15.84 -1.52 -3.83
N ALA A 304 16.95 -0.92 -3.38
CA ALA A 304 18.27 -1.53 -3.51
C ALA A 304 18.36 -2.88 -2.77
N LEU A 305 17.80 -2.95 -1.54
CA LEU A 305 17.71 -4.19 -0.75
C LEU A 305 16.88 -5.26 -1.47
N ALA A 306 15.71 -4.91 -2.01
CA ALA A 306 14.84 -5.84 -2.73
C ALA A 306 15.48 -6.36 -4.00
N ILE A 307 16.11 -5.51 -4.81
CA ILE A 307 16.80 -5.93 -6.03
C ILE A 307 17.98 -6.85 -5.68
N GLY A 308 18.81 -6.48 -4.70
CA GLY A 308 19.97 -7.27 -4.29
C GLY A 308 19.58 -8.65 -3.76
N ALA A 309 18.66 -8.69 -2.80
CA ALA A 309 18.19 -9.93 -2.21
C ALA A 309 17.41 -10.80 -3.21
N TYR A 310 16.60 -10.20 -4.10
CA TYR A 310 15.94 -10.94 -5.17
C TYR A 310 16.94 -11.53 -6.15
N ALA A 311 17.94 -10.77 -6.59
CA ALA A 311 19.00 -11.27 -7.46
C ALA A 311 19.79 -12.43 -6.82
N ALA A 312 20.05 -12.36 -5.51
CA ALA A 312 20.64 -13.47 -4.76
C ALA A 312 19.72 -14.71 -4.73
N SER A 313 18.41 -14.52 -4.57
CA SER A 313 17.43 -15.60 -4.52
C SER A 313 17.27 -16.37 -5.84
N GLN A 314 17.61 -15.75 -6.99
CA GLN A 314 17.62 -16.42 -8.29
C GLN A 314 18.73 -17.46 -8.43
N LYS A 315 19.66 -17.50 -7.47
CA LYS A 315 20.69 -18.52 -7.33
C LYS A 315 20.46 -19.33 -6.06
N THR A 316 21.05 -20.51 -6.02
CA THR A 316 21.01 -21.37 -4.84
C THR A 316 21.87 -20.76 -3.74
N VAL A 317 21.27 -20.40 -2.62
CA VAL A 317 22.02 -19.90 -1.45
C VAL A 317 22.67 -21.06 -0.73
N ARG A 318 23.87 -20.87 -0.19
CA ARG A 318 24.57 -21.89 0.59
C ARG A 318 23.89 -22.07 1.95
N TRP A 319 23.78 -23.34 2.37
CA TRP A 319 23.29 -23.65 3.72
C TRP A 319 24.17 -22.98 4.77
N THR A 320 23.53 -22.30 5.72
CA THR A 320 24.24 -21.45 6.68
C THR A 320 24.12 -22.03 8.08
N ASP A 321 25.24 -22.40 8.69
CA ASP A 321 25.28 -22.91 10.07
C ASP A 321 25.18 -21.76 11.09
N ALA A 322 24.60 -22.07 12.26
CA ALA A 322 24.40 -21.11 13.36
C ALA A 322 25.66 -20.31 13.73
N MET A 323 26.83 -20.94 13.66
CA MET A 323 28.11 -20.35 14.06
C MET A 323 28.71 -19.40 13.01
N THR A 324 28.22 -19.40 11.78
CA THR A 324 28.80 -18.62 10.66
C THR A 324 28.42 -17.13 10.70
N LEU A 325 27.29 -16.78 11.34
CA LEU A 325 26.76 -15.41 11.43
C LEU A 325 27.01 -14.79 12.81
N SER A 326 28.28 -14.73 13.23
CA SER A 326 28.69 -14.27 14.56
C SER A 326 28.60 -12.75 14.76
N THR A 327 28.86 -11.95 13.71
CA THR A 327 28.87 -10.48 13.78
C THR A 327 27.66 -9.86 13.06
N TRP A 328 27.16 -8.73 13.56
CA TRP A 328 26.06 -7.98 12.94
C TRP A 328 26.37 -7.55 11.48
N LYS A 329 27.63 -7.23 11.17
CA LYS A 329 28.08 -6.90 9.79
C LYS A 329 27.90 -8.06 8.83
N LEU A 330 28.28 -9.27 9.27
CA LEU A 330 28.11 -10.50 8.49
C LEU A 330 26.63 -10.79 8.26
N ARG A 331 25.78 -10.58 9.28
CA ARG A 331 24.31 -10.71 9.15
C ARG A 331 23.74 -9.72 8.13
N LEU A 332 24.16 -8.46 8.19
CA LEU A 332 23.70 -7.44 7.23
C LEU A 332 24.13 -7.75 5.80
N LEU A 333 25.38 -8.18 5.60
CA LEU A 333 25.85 -8.61 4.28
C LEU A 333 25.10 -9.85 3.80
N HIS A 334 24.80 -10.79 4.70
CA HIS A 334 24.08 -12.02 4.36
C HIS A 334 22.62 -11.78 3.95
N ILE A 335 21.99 -10.67 4.37
CA ILE A 335 20.66 -10.26 3.92
C ILE A 335 20.63 -9.91 2.42
N THR A 336 21.70 -9.32 1.88
CA THR A 336 21.70 -8.82 0.49
C THR A 336 22.59 -9.61 -0.46
N ALA A 337 23.69 -10.15 0.05
CA ALA A 337 24.72 -10.85 -0.70
C ALA A 337 25.18 -12.11 0.06
N PRO A 338 24.29 -13.11 0.25
CA PRO A 338 24.70 -14.37 0.82
C PRO A 338 25.66 -15.13 -0.12
N PRO A 339 26.47 -16.07 0.41
CA PRO A 339 27.24 -16.98 -0.43
C PRO A 339 26.28 -17.84 -1.28
N VAL A 340 26.45 -17.79 -2.60
CA VAL A 340 25.58 -18.49 -3.57
C VAL A 340 26.38 -19.47 -4.42
N TYR A 341 25.73 -20.57 -4.78
CA TYR A 341 26.18 -21.45 -5.85
C TYR A 341 25.69 -20.94 -7.22
N ARG A 342 26.22 -21.54 -8.30
CA ARG A 342 25.86 -21.15 -9.67
C ARG A 342 24.50 -21.71 -10.13
N GLN A 343 23.95 -22.74 -9.48
CA GLN A 343 22.66 -23.31 -9.88
C GLN A 343 21.53 -22.30 -9.68
N VAL A 344 20.66 -22.20 -10.68
CA VAL A 344 19.47 -21.34 -10.68
C VAL A 344 18.44 -21.88 -9.70
N ASN A 345 17.74 -20.98 -9.02
CA ASN A 345 16.63 -21.31 -8.14
C ASN A 345 15.49 -20.30 -8.33
N HIS A 346 14.24 -20.77 -8.30
CA HIS A 346 13.04 -19.94 -8.46
C HIS A 346 12.11 -20.05 -7.26
N ALA A 347 12.69 -20.18 -6.06
CA ALA A 347 11.94 -20.32 -4.80
C ALA A 347 10.98 -19.15 -4.53
N PHE A 348 11.37 -17.93 -4.93
CA PHE A 348 10.64 -16.71 -4.62
C PHE A 348 10.50 -15.82 -5.85
N ASP A 349 9.30 -15.26 -6.03
CA ASP A 349 9.05 -14.15 -6.94
C ASP A 349 9.38 -12.82 -6.27
N PHE A 350 9.60 -11.76 -7.06
CA PHE A 350 10.00 -10.45 -6.53
C PHE A 350 9.00 -9.89 -5.51
N MET A 351 7.70 -10.01 -5.78
CA MET A 351 6.65 -9.51 -4.89
C MET A 351 6.52 -10.33 -3.61
N TYR A 352 6.79 -11.64 -3.66
CA TYR A 352 6.84 -12.48 -2.46
C TYR A 352 7.89 -11.92 -1.48
N PHE A 353 9.06 -11.55 -1.99
CA PHE A 353 10.12 -10.95 -1.18
C PHE A 353 9.67 -9.62 -0.55
N CYS A 354 9.14 -8.71 -1.36
CA CYS A 354 8.69 -7.38 -0.92
C CYS A 354 7.55 -7.44 0.11
N PHE A 355 6.69 -8.45 0.05
CA PHE A 355 5.57 -8.60 0.97
C PHE A 355 5.91 -9.38 2.24
N ASN A 356 6.84 -10.33 2.16
CA ASN A 356 7.09 -11.25 3.27
C ASN A 356 8.35 -10.91 4.08
N SER A 357 9.31 -10.15 3.53
CA SER A 357 10.53 -9.75 4.26
C SER A 357 10.23 -8.71 5.35
N ASP A 358 10.58 -9.00 6.61
CA ASP A 358 10.42 -8.06 7.73
C ASP A 358 11.22 -6.77 7.52
N VAL A 359 12.45 -6.92 7.04
CA VAL A 359 13.34 -5.77 6.78
C VAL A 359 12.69 -4.83 5.77
N PHE A 360 12.18 -5.38 4.67
CA PHE A 360 11.56 -4.57 3.63
C PHE A 360 10.24 -3.95 4.12
N VAL A 361 9.33 -4.76 4.65
CA VAL A 361 7.99 -4.30 5.06
C VAL A 361 8.08 -3.23 6.14
N MET A 362 8.95 -3.42 7.14
CA MET A 362 9.07 -2.46 8.24
C MET A 362 9.74 -1.15 7.80
N LEU A 363 10.85 -1.22 7.04
CA LEU A 363 11.51 -0.01 6.54
C LEU A 363 10.58 0.78 5.59
N TYR A 364 9.90 0.08 4.69
CA TYR A 364 8.98 0.73 3.75
C TYR A 364 7.76 1.32 4.47
N SER A 365 7.23 0.63 5.48
CA SER A 365 6.15 1.16 6.35
C SER A 365 6.56 2.44 7.06
N VAL A 366 7.77 2.49 7.64
CA VAL A 366 8.31 3.70 8.26
C VAL A 366 8.44 4.83 7.23
N ALA A 367 8.93 4.52 6.03
CA ALA A 367 9.05 5.51 4.96
C ALA A 367 7.70 6.07 4.45
N ILE A 368 6.62 5.28 4.56
CA ILE A 368 5.26 5.76 4.26
C ILE A 368 4.79 6.69 5.38
N LEU A 369 4.93 6.28 6.66
CA LEU A 369 4.49 7.08 7.80
C LEU A 369 5.17 8.45 7.87
N LEU A 370 6.47 8.52 7.54
CA LEU A 370 7.24 9.78 7.52
C LEU A 370 6.79 10.77 6.45
N ASP A 371 6.04 10.31 5.46
CA ASP A 371 5.62 11.06 4.27
C ASP A 371 4.10 11.22 4.17
N GLU A 372 3.37 10.64 5.12
CA GLU A 372 1.92 10.48 5.01
C GLU A 372 1.16 11.80 5.14
N ASP A 373 1.71 12.76 5.88
CA ASP A 373 1.08 14.06 6.12
C ASP A 373 0.92 14.87 4.83
N VAL A 374 2.00 15.04 4.05
CA VAL A 374 1.98 15.77 2.77
C VAL A 374 1.11 15.04 1.75
N ALA A 375 1.34 13.74 1.62
CA ALA A 375 0.70 12.91 0.61
C ALA A 375 -0.82 12.81 0.78
N MET A 376 -1.31 12.74 2.03
CA MET A 376 -2.74 12.71 2.31
C MET A 376 -3.42 14.01 1.94
N VAL A 377 -2.84 15.15 2.30
CA VAL A 377 -3.38 16.46 1.96
C VAL A 377 -3.35 16.64 0.44
N TYR A 378 -2.25 16.25 -0.21
CA TYR A 378 -2.11 16.26 -1.67
C TYR A 378 -3.21 15.46 -2.37
N ALA A 379 -3.37 14.18 -2.00
CA ALA A 379 -4.35 13.29 -2.61
C ALA A 379 -5.79 13.82 -2.47
N ARG A 380 -6.11 14.44 -1.34
CA ARG A 380 -7.45 14.98 -1.06
C ARG A 380 -7.76 16.23 -1.87
N VAL A 381 -6.82 17.16 -1.96
CA VAL A 381 -6.99 18.39 -2.77
C VAL A 381 -7.18 18.00 -4.24
N VAL A 382 -6.32 17.14 -4.77
CA VAL A 382 -6.45 16.60 -6.13
C VAL A 382 -7.79 15.90 -6.33
N TRP A 383 -8.17 14.98 -5.45
CA TRP A 383 -9.42 14.21 -5.56
C TRP A 383 -10.66 15.11 -5.65
N ARG A 384 -10.74 16.16 -4.82
CA ARG A 384 -11.87 17.08 -4.83
C ARG A 384 -12.04 17.77 -6.19
N TRP A 385 -10.96 18.21 -6.80
CA TRP A 385 -10.99 18.86 -8.11
C TRP A 385 -11.23 17.87 -9.25
N TYR A 386 -10.57 16.72 -9.17
CA TYR A 386 -10.57 15.70 -10.20
C TYR A 386 -11.93 14.99 -10.37
N THR A 387 -12.67 14.75 -9.28
CA THR A 387 -14.00 14.10 -9.34
C THR A 387 -15.05 14.84 -10.17
N ALA A 388 -14.91 16.17 -10.30
CA ALA A 388 -15.78 17.01 -11.13
C ALA A 388 -15.14 17.45 -12.45
N ALA A 389 -13.96 16.89 -12.79
CA ALA A 389 -13.22 17.17 -14.01
C ALA A 389 -13.30 16.02 -15.02
N ALA A 390 -12.74 16.24 -16.21
CA ALA A 390 -12.58 15.17 -17.20
C ALA A 390 -11.53 14.14 -16.74
N TYR A 391 -11.73 12.87 -17.14
CA TYR A 391 -10.82 11.78 -16.80
C TYR A 391 -9.40 12.01 -17.32
N GLU A 392 -8.40 11.89 -16.44
CA GLU A 392 -6.99 12.04 -16.73
C GLU A 392 -6.23 10.82 -16.17
N GLY A 393 -5.82 9.90 -17.04
CA GLY A 393 -5.23 8.62 -16.61
C GLY A 393 -3.93 8.75 -15.82
N TRP A 394 -3.14 9.80 -16.03
CA TRP A 394 -1.92 10.04 -15.25
C TRP A 394 -2.24 10.41 -13.80
N MET A 395 -3.25 11.24 -13.57
CA MET A 395 -3.65 11.62 -12.22
C MET A 395 -4.24 10.45 -11.44
N GLU A 396 -5.07 9.63 -12.10
CA GLU A 396 -5.60 8.39 -11.53
C GLU A 396 -4.51 7.44 -11.07
N LEU A 397 -3.49 7.25 -11.92
CA LEU A 397 -2.38 6.36 -11.61
C LEU A 397 -1.59 6.87 -10.38
N ARG A 398 -1.41 8.18 -10.24
CA ARG A 398 -0.75 8.79 -9.08
C ARG A 398 -1.58 8.64 -7.81
N LEU A 399 -2.88 8.93 -7.86
CA LEU A 399 -3.79 8.76 -6.73
C LEU A 399 -3.88 7.30 -6.29
N LEU A 400 -3.96 6.37 -7.25
CA LEU A 400 -3.93 4.94 -6.97
C LEU A 400 -2.60 4.51 -6.36
N ALA A 401 -1.47 5.03 -6.83
CA ALA A 401 -0.16 4.76 -6.22
C ALA A 401 -0.06 5.25 -4.76
N LEU A 402 -0.57 6.47 -4.48
CA LEU A 402 -0.65 7.02 -3.12
C LEU A 402 -1.54 6.21 -2.17
N ALA A 403 -2.61 5.60 -2.69
CA ALA A 403 -3.45 4.69 -1.93
C ALA A 403 -2.79 3.31 -1.77
N PHE A 404 -2.17 2.81 -2.84
CA PHE A 404 -1.57 1.48 -2.91
C PHE A 404 -0.44 1.28 -1.90
N ARG A 405 0.37 2.31 -1.63
CA ARG A 405 1.46 2.23 -0.64
C ARG A 405 0.99 1.82 0.77
N TRP A 406 -0.28 2.05 1.13
CA TRP A 406 -0.85 1.60 2.40
C TRP A 406 -0.92 0.07 2.52
N LEU A 407 -0.72 -0.66 1.41
CA LEU A 407 -0.54 -2.11 1.43
C LEU A 407 0.58 -2.50 2.40
N TRP A 408 1.71 -1.82 2.39
CA TRP A 408 2.81 -2.14 3.29
C TRP A 408 2.49 -1.87 4.75
N LEU A 409 1.68 -0.84 5.05
CA LEU A 409 1.16 -0.62 6.40
C LEU A 409 0.27 -1.79 6.84
N ASN A 410 -0.59 -2.31 5.97
CA ASN A 410 -1.39 -3.51 6.25
C ASN A 410 -0.50 -4.73 6.55
N LEU A 411 0.53 -4.96 5.73
CA LEU A 411 1.47 -6.06 5.93
C LEU A 411 2.28 -5.87 7.23
N GLY A 412 2.67 -4.64 7.55
CA GLY A 412 3.36 -4.27 8.78
C GLY A 412 2.51 -4.52 10.02
N ILE A 413 1.22 -4.15 9.98
CA ILE A 413 0.24 -4.46 11.04
C ILE A 413 0.15 -5.97 11.24
N LEU A 414 0.05 -6.76 10.16
CA LEU A 414 -0.06 -8.21 10.26
C LEU A 414 1.21 -8.83 10.89
N LYS A 415 2.40 -8.36 10.51
CA LYS A 415 3.68 -8.79 11.11
C LYS A 415 3.78 -8.41 12.58
N LEU A 416 3.38 -7.18 12.95
CA LEU A 416 3.29 -6.73 14.34
C LEU A 416 2.33 -7.61 15.15
N LEU A 417 1.17 -7.97 14.59
CA LEU A 417 0.22 -8.87 15.25
C LEU A 417 0.82 -10.26 15.47
N LYS A 418 1.57 -10.82 14.51
CA LYS A 418 2.27 -12.11 14.72
C LYS A 418 3.32 -12.00 15.81
N TRP A 419 4.12 -10.94 15.80
CA TRP A 419 5.13 -10.71 16.83
C TRP A 419 4.49 -10.56 18.23
N LEU A 420 3.44 -9.74 18.36
CA LEU A 420 2.68 -9.57 19.60
C LEU A 420 2.03 -10.88 20.05
N CYS A 421 1.47 -11.65 19.11
CA CYS A 421 0.88 -12.96 19.39
C CYS A 421 1.93 -13.91 19.97
N ASN A 422 3.19 -13.89 19.52
CA ASN A 422 4.26 -14.70 20.11
C ASN A 422 4.66 -14.22 21.52
N VAL A 423 4.69 -12.90 21.74
CA VAL A 423 5.05 -12.32 23.05
C VAL A 423 3.98 -12.61 24.09
N VAL A 424 2.70 -12.54 23.71
CA VAL A 424 1.56 -12.75 24.62
C VAL A 424 1.22 -14.24 24.78
N ALA A 425 1.32 -15.03 23.71
CA ALA A 425 0.98 -16.45 23.78
C ALA A 425 2.11 -17.26 24.39
N SER A 426 1.79 -17.99 25.46
CA SER A 426 2.69 -18.96 26.11
C SER A 426 2.74 -20.30 25.35
N SER A 427 2.76 -20.27 24.01
CA SER A 427 2.87 -21.48 23.19
C SER A 427 4.23 -22.13 23.37
N ARG A 428 4.26 -23.37 23.88
CA ARG A 428 5.50 -24.12 24.11
C ARG A 428 6.03 -24.83 22.86
N TYR A 429 5.17 -25.06 21.87
CA TYR A 429 5.48 -25.87 20.70
C TYR A 429 4.98 -25.20 19.42
N ASN A 430 5.69 -25.47 18.33
CA ASN A 430 5.29 -25.07 16.98
C ASN A 430 3.89 -25.62 16.64
N GLY A 431 3.03 -24.83 15.98
CA GLY A 431 1.69 -25.26 15.56
C GLY A 431 0.60 -25.30 16.65
N SER A 432 0.88 -24.88 17.88
CA SER A 432 -0.11 -24.90 18.98
C SER A 432 -1.07 -23.70 19.01
N ASN A 433 -0.67 -22.56 18.42
CA ASN A 433 -1.46 -21.33 18.44
C ASN A 433 -2.21 -21.14 17.12
N PHE A 434 -3.54 -21.30 17.14
CA PHE A 434 -4.37 -21.14 15.94
C PHE A 434 -4.39 -19.69 15.42
N ILE A 435 -4.34 -18.69 16.31
CA ILE A 435 -4.36 -17.27 15.94
C ILE A 435 -3.10 -16.94 15.13
N MET A 436 -1.94 -17.43 15.57
CA MET A 436 -0.68 -17.26 14.85
C MET A 436 -0.76 -17.78 13.41
N GLY A 437 -1.36 -18.96 13.23
CA GLY A 437 -1.57 -19.54 11.90
C GLY A 437 -2.63 -18.82 11.06
N TRP A 438 -3.62 -18.20 11.70
CA TRP A 438 -4.67 -17.40 11.04
C TRP A 438 -4.17 -16.05 10.50
N LEU A 439 -3.06 -15.54 11.03
CA LEU A 439 -2.43 -14.29 10.60
C LEU A 439 -1.51 -14.50 9.38
N THR A 440 -1.82 -15.43 8.47
CA THR A 440 -0.95 -15.78 7.32
C THR A 440 -1.78 -16.03 6.07
N PHE A 441 -1.41 -15.40 4.96
CA PHE A 441 -2.05 -15.58 3.66
C PHE A 441 -1.52 -16.81 2.93
N SER A 442 -2.38 -17.46 2.15
CA SER A 442 -2.03 -18.65 1.36
C SER A 442 -1.20 -18.29 0.14
N SER A 443 -1.42 -17.11 -0.44
CA SER A 443 -0.76 -16.64 -1.65
C SER A 443 -0.75 -15.12 -1.74
N THR A 444 0.13 -14.60 -2.60
CA THR A 444 0.19 -13.16 -2.96
C THR A 444 -1.13 -12.62 -3.53
N GLY A 445 -1.96 -13.47 -4.16
CA GLY A 445 -3.27 -13.10 -4.68
C GLY A 445 -4.21 -12.52 -3.61
N TRP A 446 -4.23 -13.11 -2.41
CA TRP A 446 -5.06 -12.62 -1.30
C TRP A 446 -4.59 -11.28 -0.77
N ILE A 447 -3.29 -11.02 -0.79
CA ILE A 447 -2.73 -9.72 -0.44
C ILE A 447 -3.27 -8.64 -1.38
N TYR A 448 -3.31 -8.90 -2.69
CA TYR A 448 -3.85 -7.94 -3.65
C TYR A 448 -5.33 -7.62 -3.43
N LEU A 449 -6.13 -8.57 -2.93
CA LEU A 449 -7.53 -8.29 -2.60
C LEU A 449 -7.67 -7.24 -1.49
N THR A 450 -6.70 -7.14 -0.57
CA THR A 450 -6.72 -6.11 0.48
C THR A 450 -6.59 -4.69 -0.08
N VAL A 451 -6.04 -4.51 -1.29
CA VAL A 451 -5.85 -3.20 -1.93
C VAL A 451 -7.19 -2.56 -2.30
N ILE A 452 -8.24 -3.34 -2.56
CA ILE A 452 -9.53 -2.81 -3.02
C ILE A 452 -10.10 -1.80 -2.02
N ALA A 453 -10.09 -2.12 -0.73
CA ALA A 453 -10.52 -1.18 0.30
C ALA A 453 -9.56 0.01 0.47
N LEU A 454 -8.26 -0.22 0.27
CA LEU A 454 -7.25 0.85 0.36
C LEU A 454 -7.38 1.88 -0.77
N ALA A 455 -7.79 1.46 -1.97
CA ALA A 455 -8.07 2.37 -3.09
C ALA A 455 -9.19 3.36 -2.75
N MET A 456 -10.12 2.97 -1.86
CA MET A 456 -11.22 3.82 -1.40
C MET A 456 -10.84 4.73 -0.22
N ARG A 457 -9.57 4.78 0.18
CA ARG A 457 -9.10 5.57 1.33
C ARG A 457 -9.51 7.05 1.24
N THR A 458 -9.16 7.74 0.15
CA THR A 458 -9.46 9.17 -0.04
C THR A 458 -10.96 9.44 -0.01
N PRO A 459 -11.81 8.75 -0.82
CA PRO A 459 -13.25 8.96 -0.75
C PRO A 459 -13.85 8.58 0.60
N PHE A 460 -13.29 7.62 1.33
CA PHE A 460 -13.74 7.25 2.68
C PHE A 460 -13.50 8.38 3.70
N ILE A 461 -12.36 9.08 3.61
CA ILE A 461 -12.08 10.27 4.44
C ILE A 461 -12.98 11.44 4.04
N GLU A 462 -13.19 11.67 2.75
CA GLU A 462 -14.08 12.75 2.29
C GLU A 462 -15.53 12.49 2.69
N HIS A 463 -15.99 11.23 2.66
CA HIS A 463 -17.31 10.87 3.15
C HIS A 463 -17.49 11.24 4.61
N GLY A 464 -16.53 10.89 5.48
CA GLY A 464 -16.56 11.24 6.90
C GLY A 464 -16.54 12.74 7.19
N ASN A 465 -16.17 13.57 6.22
CA ASN A 465 -16.17 15.02 6.34
C ASN A 465 -17.23 15.71 5.44
N SER A 466 -18.16 14.95 4.89
CA SER A 466 -19.18 15.46 3.95
C SER A 466 -20.21 16.38 4.62
N VAL A 467 -20.54 16.12 5.89
CA VAL A 467 -21.45 16.96 6.68
C VAL A 467 -20.66 18.11 7.30
N ARG A 468 -20.45 19.14 6.49
CA ARG A 468 -19.71 20.36 6.87
C ARG A 468 -20.51 21.64 6.64
N MET A 469 -20.19 22.67 7.42
CA MET A 469 -20.71 24.02 7.27
C MET A 469 -19.59 25.01 7.56
N ASP A 470 -19.45 26.05 6.74
CA ASP A 470 -18.42 27.07 6.93
C ASP A 470 -19.05 28.31 7.59
N VAL A 471 -18.38 28.84 8.61
CA VAL A 471 -18.68 30.15 9.21
C VAL A 471 -17.64 31.13 8.72
N THR A 472 -18.06 32.24 8.14
CA THR A 472 -17.17 33.23 7.51
C THR A 472 -17.05 34.47 8.37
N SER A 473 -15.96 35.23 8.24
CA SER A 473 -15.78 36.52 8.94
C SER A 473 -16.86 37.54 8.63
N THR A 474 -17.46 37.45 7.44
CA THR A 474 -18.60 38.30 7.07
C THR A 474 -19.89 37.99 7.85
N THR A 475 -19.96 36.86 8.57
CA THR A 475 -21.14 36.44 9.35
C THR A 475 -20.97 36.60 10.85
N GLU A 476 -19.78 36.32 11.39
CA GLU A 476 -19.48 36.34 12.82
C GLU A 476 -17.97 36.60 13.00
N ASP A 477 -17.61 37.21 14.13
CA ASP A 477 -16.21 37.36 14.52
C ASP A 477 -15.56 36.00 14.83
N LEU A 478 -14.61 35.61 13.97
CA LEU A 478 -13.92 34.32 14.04
C LEU A 478 -12.82 34.29 15.10
N ASP A 479 -12.39 35.42 15.68
CA ASP A 479 -11.34 35.44 16.72
C ASP A 479 -11.78 34.74 18.02
N THR A 480 -13.08 34.57 18.21
CA THR A 480 -13.66 33.82 19.33
C THR A 480 -13.61 32.30 19.13
N LEU A 481 -13.26 31.84 17.92
CA LEU A 481 -13.25 30.44 17.54
C LEU A 481 -11.82 29.92 17.44
N PHE A 482 -11.62 28.69 17.92
CA PHE A 482 -10.36 27.98 17.76
C PHE A 482 -10.58 26.58 17.20
N VAL A 483 -9.61 26.11 16.43
CA VAL A 483 -9.55 24.74 15.91
C VAL A 483 -8.49 23.98 16.66
N GLU A 484 -8.91 22.92 17.34
CA GLU A 484 -8.01 21.97 17.96
C GLU A 484 -7.46 21.00 16.92
N PHE A 485 -6.18 20.66 17.03
CA PHE A 485 -5.56 19.71 16.10
C PHE A 485 -6.20 18.31 16.17
N GLU A 486 -6.68 17.88 17.35
CA GLU A 486 -7.32 16.58 17.53
C GLU A 486 -8.69 16.48 16.85
N SER A 487 -9.46 17.56 16.95
CA SER A 487 -10.77 17.71 16.28
C SER A 487 -10.64 18.10 14.81
N SER A 488 -9.40 18.27 14.33
CA SER A 488 -9.15 18.76 12.98
C SER A 488 -9.71 17.83 11.93
N TRP A 489 -10.01 18.42 10.77
CA TRP A 489 -10.44 17.73 9.57
C TRP A 489 -9.53 16.54 9.25
N TYR A 490 -8.22 16.70 9.50
CA TYR A 490 -7.22 15.69 9.25
C TYR A 490 -7.25 14.54 10.28
N LEU A 491 -7.13 14.84 11.57
CA LEU A 491 -6.90 13.82 12.59
C LEU A 491 -8.15 12.99 12.91
N ARG A 492 -9.34 13.62 12.88
CA ARG A 492 -10.62 12.97 13.20
C ARG A 492 -10.94 11.74 12.34
N GLY A 493 -10.46 11.73 11.09
CA GLY A 493 -10.73 10.65 10.14
C GLY A 493 -9.82 9.43 10.34
N LEU A 494 -8.64 9.60 10.95
CA LEU A 494 -7.63 8.54 11.05
C LEU A 494 -8.10 7.28 11.79
N PRO A 495 -8.81 7.38 12.94
CA PRO A 495 -9.33 6.18 13.61
C PRO A 495 -10.28 5.37 12.71
N SER A 496 -11.12 6.06 11.92
CA SER A 496 -12.06 5.40 11.01
C SER A 496 -11.34 4.66 9.89
N VAL A 497 -10.29 5.27 9.33
CA VAL A 497 -9.49 4.61 8.28
C VAL A 497 -8.67 3.45 8.85
N LEU A 498 -8.09 3.59 10.04
CA LEU A 498 -7.36 2.51 10.70
C LEU A 498 -8.26 1.30 10.95
N PHE A 499 -9.50 1.53 11.42
CA PHE A 499 -10.48 0.46 11.56
C PHE A 499 -10.82 -0.18 10.21
N LEU A 500 -11.04 0.61 9.15
CA LEU A 500 -11.28 0.09 7.81
C LEU A 500 -10.13 -0.81 7.34
N MET A 501 -8.87 -0.40 7.56
CA MET A 501 -7.69 -1.20 7.23
C MET A 501 -7.68 -2.54 7.97
N VAL A 502 -7.87 -2.52 9.30
CA VAL A 502 -7.88 -3.74 10.12
C VAL A 502 -9.06 -4.64 9.77
N ALA A 503 -10.25 -4.08 9.62
CA ALA A 503 -11.45 -4.83 9.25
C ALA A 503 -11.30 -5.49 7.87
N ASN A 504 -10.73 -4.77 6.90
CA ASN A 504 -10.41 -5.31 5.59
C ASN A 504 -9.40 -6.46 5.66
N LEU A 505 -8.32 -6.31 6.44
CA LEU A 505 -7.36 -7.41 6.67
C LEU A 505 -8.03 -8.64 7.27
N VAL A 506 -8.83 -8.46 8.33
CA VAL A 506 -9.56 -9.54 9.02
C VAL A 506 -10.52 -10.23 8.06
N ALA A 507 -11.26 -9.47 7.24
CA ALA A 507 -12.22 -10.00 6.28
C ALA A 507 -11.52 -10.86 5.21
N VAL A 508 -10.43 -10.36 4.62
CA VAL A 508 -9.70 -11.07 3.57
C VAL A 508 -8.98 -12.31 4.13
N LEU A 509 -8.34 -12.21 5.31
CA LEU A 509 -7.73 -13.38 5.99
C LEU A 509 -8.77 -14.44 6.33
N THR A 510 -9.93 -14.04 6.84
CA THR A 510 -11.03 -14.97 7.13
C THR A 510 -11.50 -15.67 5.85
N LEU A 511 -11.68 -14.91 4.77
CA LEU A 511 -12.09 -15.46 3.49
C LEU A 511 -11.06 -16.46 2.94
N ASP A 512 -9.76 -16.13 3.00
CA ASP A 512 -8.68 -17.04 2.62
C ASP A 512 -8.72 -18.34 3.44
N HIS A 513 -8.75 -18.24 4.77
CA HIS A 513 -8.78 -19.42 5.64
C HIS A 513 -10.05 -20.27 5.49
N VAL A 514 -11.18 -19.67 5.12
CA VAL A 514 -12.44 -20.39 4.87
C VAL A 514 -12.40 -21.10 3.51
N VAL A 515 -11.99 -20.40 2.45
CA VAL A 515 -11.91 -20.94 1.08
C VAL A 515 -10.85 -22.04 1.01
N ASN A 516 -9.67 -21.80 1.58
CA ASN A 516 -8.53 -22.72 1.57
C ASN A 516 -8.45 -23.59 2.82
N ARG A 517 -9.57 -23.84 3.52
CA ARG A 517 -9.58 -24.55 4.82
C ARG A 517 -8.94 -25.93 4.78
N GLN A 518 -9.17 -26.70 3.72
CA GLN A 518 -8.57 -28.03 3.57
C GLN A 518 -7.06 -27.92 3.37
N TRP A 519 -6.63 -26.99 2.50
CA TRP A 519 -5.23 -26.73 2.23
C TRP A 519 -4.46 -26.29 3.49
N TRP A 520 -5.02 -25.38 4.29
CA TRP A 520 -4.42 -24.97 5.58
C TRP A 520 -4.29 -26.12 6.57
N ARG A 521 -5.25 -27.05 6.61
CA ARG A 521 -5.15 -28.26 7.46
C ARG A 521 -4.04 -29.20 6.99
N LEU A 522 -3.80 -29.28 5.68
CA LEU A 522 -2.69 -30.07 5.13
C LEU A 522 -1.35 -29.43 5.49
N LEU A 523 -1.20 -28.12 5.27
CA LEU A 523 0.02 -27.40 5.63
C LEU A 523 0.31 -27.44 7.13
N GLY A 524 -0.69 -27.31 8.00
CA GLY A 524 -0.48 -27.39 9.45
C GLY A 524 0.15 -28.71 9.94
N ARG A 525 0.22 -29.75 9.09
CA ARG A 525 0.86 -31.03 9.38
C ARG A 525 2.32 -31.11 8.92
N ASN A 526 2.77 -30.22 8.03
CA ASN A 526 4.11 -30.26 7.45
C ASN A 526 5.09 -29.35 8.20
N SER A 527 6.27 -29.88 8.56
CA SER A 527 7.24 -29.18 9.40
C SER A 527 7.78 -27.88 8.79
N LEU A 528 8.05 -27.85 7.48
CA LEU A 528 8.53 -26.64 6.81
C LEU A 528 7.49 -25.53 6.86
N THR A 529 6.25 -25.85 6.47
CA THR A 529 5.18 -24.84 6.43
C THR A 529 4.78 -24.37 7.82
N ARG A 530 4.92 -25.21 8.85
CA ARG A 530 4.76 -24.79 10.24
C ARG A 530 5.80 -23.76 10.68
N GLN A 531 7.03 -23.80 10.14
CA GLN A 531 8.03 -22.75 10.42
C GLN A 531 7.55 -21.37 9.92
N PHE A 532 6.96 -21.32 8.72
CA PHE A 532 6.38 -20.08 8.18
C PHE A 532 5.12 -19.64 8.96
N MET A 533 4.19 -20.55 9.19
CA MET A 533 2.90 -20.21 9.79
C MET A 533 3.00 -19.86 11.27
N PHE A 534 3.79 -20.59 12.05
CA PHE A 534 3.70 -20.55 13.51
C PHE A 534 5.02 -20.18 14.21
N ASN A 535 6.17 -20.37 13.57
CA ASN A 535 7.49 -20.14 14.20
C ASN A 535 8.25 -18.92 13.66
N SER A 536 7.57 -18.08 12.89
CA SER A 536 8.13 -16.84 12.35
C SER A 536 7.06 -15.77 12.13
N THR A 537 7.52 -14.54 11.87
CA THR A 537 6.72 -13.39 11.44
C THR A 537 6.31 -13.46 9.96
N SER A 538 6.49 -14.60 9.29
CA SER A 538 6.07 -14.74 7.90
C SER A 538 4.55 -14.60 7.78
N ILE A 539 4.10 -13.83 6.79
CA ILE A 539 2.67 -13.59 6.52
C ILE A 539 2.20 -14.23 5.22
N LEU A 540 3.08 -14.96 4.54
CA LEU A 540 2.81 -15.69 3.30
C LEU A 540 3.34 -17.11 3.42
N CYS A 541 2.51 -18.08 3.04
CA CYS A 541 2.89 -19.50 2.97
C CYS A 541 2.73 -20.05 1.55
N GLU A 542 3.33 -19.38 0.57
CA GLU A 542 3.28 -19.78 -0.84
C GLU A 542 4.54 -20.58 -1.19
N LEU A 543 4.38 -21.89 -1.41
CA LEU A 543 5.45 -22.76 -1.92
C LEU A 543 5.19 -23.06 -3.40
N LYS A 544 5.95 -22.40 -4.27
CA LYS A 544 5.79 -22.48 -5.74
C LYS A 544 6.23 -23.83 -6.29
N ASP A 545 5.38 -24.45 -7.11
CA ASP A 545 5.64 -25.71 -7.83
C ASP A 545 6.01 -26.90 -6.93
N VAL A 546 5.57 -26.89 -5.67
CA VAL A 546 5.90 -27.96 -4.71
C VAL A 546 4.71 -28.93 -4.54
N PRO A 547 4.82 -30.20 -4.96
CA PRO A 547 3.77 -31.17 -4.78
C PRO A 547 3.63 -31.53 -3.29
N ILE A 548 2.41 -31.42 -2.79
CA ILE A 548 2.03 -31.79 -1.42
C ILE A 548 1.30 -33.12 -1.48
N LEU A 549 1.91 -34.16 -0.91
CA LEU A 549 1.31 -35.48 -0.82
C LEU A 549 0.60 -35.61 0.54
N ASP A 550 -0.72 -35.79 0.50
CA ASP A 550 -1.49 -36.04 1.72
C ASP A 550 -1.43 -37.52 2.11
N SER A 551 -1.24 -37.76 3.39
CA SER A 551 -1.48 -39.06 4.01
C SER A 551 -2.36 -38.87 5.24
N LYS A 552 -3.08 -39.91 5.63
CA LYS A 552 -4.02 -39.88 6.77
C LYS A 552 -3.43 -39.30 8.07
N TYR A 553 -2.10 -39.31 8.23
CA TYR A 553 -1.41 -38.90 9.46
C TYR A 553 -0.25 -37.89 9.28
N SER A 554 0.16 -37.55 8.05
CA SER A 554 1.24 -36.58 7.75
C SER A 554 1.13 -35.99 6.34
N SER A 555 1.64 -34.77 6.13
CA SER A 555 1.68 -34.13 4.81
C SER A 555 3.11 -34.03 4.33
N THR A 556 3.45 -34.67 3.21
CA THR A 556 4.83 -34.70 2.70
C THR A 556 5.00 -33.71 1.55
N VAL A 557 5.97 -32.82 1.70
CA VAL A 557 6.34 -31.79 0.72
C VAL A 557 7.61 -32.25 0.02
N THR A 558 7.55 -32.42 -1.31
CA THR A 558 8.70 -32.90 -2.10
C THR A 558 9.38 -31.73 -2.77
N ILE A 559 10.59 -31.38 -2.33
CA ILE A 559 11.27 -30.13 -2.70
C ILE A 559 12.76 -30.38 -2.95
N GLN A 560 13.36 -29.65 -3.88
CA GLN A 560 14.79 -29.78 -4.18
C GLN A 560 15.64 -29.24 -3.01
N ALA A 561 16.76 -29.91 -2.71
CA ALA A 561 17.69 -29.49 -1.66
C ALA A 561 18.14 -28.03 -1.84
N ARG A 562 18.39 -27.60 -3.09
CA ARG A 562 18.75 -26.22 -3.43
C ARG A 562 17.70 -25.19 -3.02
N THR A 563 16.42 -25.52 -3.20
CA THR A 563 15.30 -24.64 -2.86
C THR A 563 15.15 -24.53 -1.35
N VAL A 564 15.38 -25.62 -0.62
CA VAL A 564 15.40 -25.62 0.86
C VAL A 564 16.51 -24.72 1.41
N CYS A 565 17.70 -24.70 0.80
CA CYS A 565 18.77 -23.79 1.23
C CYS A 565 18.39 -22.31 1.06
N THR A 566 17.81 -21.93 -0.09
CA THR A 566 17.34 -20.55 -0.29
C THR A 566 16.18 -20.20 0.65
N ILE A 567 15.29 -21.15 0.96
CA ILE A 567 14.24 -20.95 1.97
C ILE A 567 14.82 -20.76 3.37
N GLN A 568 15.83 -21.55 3.74
CA GLN A 568 16.53 -21.44 5.02
C GLN A 568 17.17 -20.06 5.16
N TRP A 569 17.84 -19.57 4.12
CA TRP A 569 18.39 -18.21 4.09
C TRP A 569 17.33 -17.14 4.32
N PHE A 570 16.16 -17.27 3.66
CA PHE A 570 15.07 -16.31 3.80
C PHE A 570 14.51 -16.29 5.23
N LEU A 571 14.25 -17.46 5.81
CA LEU A 571 13.84 -17.58 7.22
C LEU A 571 14.88 -16.97 8.16
N LEU A 572 16.17 -17.25 7.93
CA LEU A 572 17.28 -16.81 8.78
C LEU A 572 17.49 -15.29 8.74
N SER A 573 17.38 -14.69 7.56
CA SER A 573 17.86 -13.32 7.30
C SER A 573 16.74 -12.29 7.15
N HIS A 574 15.56 -12.70 6.67
CA HIS A 574 14.47 -11.79 6.33
C HIS A 574 13.28 -11.88 7.29
N LEU A 575 13.26 -12.86 8.20
CA LEU A 575 12.17 -13.07 9.15
C LEU A 575 12.68 -13.11 10.58
N VAL A 576 11.91 -12.52 11.49
CA VAL A 576 12.02 -12.77 12.92
C VAL A 576 11.45 -14.15 13.20
N ARG A 577 12.26 -14.97 13.87
CA ARG A 577 11.97 -16.36 14.16
C ARG A 577 11.76 -16.53 15.67
N PHE A 578 10.79 -17.33 16.07
CA PHE A 578 10.34 -17.38 17.48
C PHE A 578 11.05 -18.41 18.36
N GLY A 579 11.64 -19.44 17.76
CA GLY A 579 12.47 -20.44 18.44
C GLY A 579 11.66 -21.56 19.09
N LEU A 580 10.44 -21.78 18.63
CA LEU A 580 9.54 -22.78 19.19
C LEU A 580 9.97 -24.18 18.72
N PRO A 581 10.17 -25.14 19.65
CA PRO A 581 10.50 -26.51 19.27
C PRO A 581 9.30 -27.22 18.63
N GLU A 582 9.58 -28.21 17.78
CA GLU A 582 8.54 -29.08 17.23
C GLU A 582 7.90 -29.94 18.31
N GLU A 583 6.62 -30.30 18.09
CA GLU A 583 5.88 -31.13 19.02
C GLU A 583 6.52 -32.54 19.09
N PRO A 584 6.78 -33.11 20.28
CA PRO A 584 7.41 -34.43 20.41
C PRO A 584 6.65 -35.55 19.68
N SER A 585 5.32 -35.41 19.53
CA SER A 585 4.50 -36.36 18.80
C SER A 585 4.83 -36.40 17.31
N VAL A 586 5.14 -35.26 16.69
CA VAL A 586 5.55 -35.12 15.29
C VAL A 586 6.94 -35.75 15.09
N VAL A 587 7.88 -35.47 15.98
CA VAL A 587 9.24 -36.04 15.95
C VAL A 587 9.21 -37.57 16.15
N ARG A 588 8.33 -38.09 17.00
CA ARG A 588 8.14 -39.54 17.17
C ARG A 588 7.56 -40.21 15.93
N ARG A 589 6.64 -39.54 15.22
CA ARG A 589 6.03 -40.05 13.99
C ARG A 589 7.06 -40.25 12.87
N LEU A 590 8.01 -39.32 12.72
CA LEU A 590 9.12 -39.44 11.77
C LEU A 590 9.90 -40.77 11.96
N SER A 591 10.23 -41.13 13.21
CA SER A 591 10.90 -42.42 13.48
C SER A 591 10.02 -43.65 13.26
N SER A 592 8.70 -43.54 13.46
CA SER A 592 7.78 -44.67 13.28
C SER A 592 7.52 -45.02 11.81
N ALA A 593 7.64 -44.04 10.90
CA ALA A 593 7.54 -44.26 9.46
C ALA A 593 8.64 -45.22 8.93
N LYS A 594 9.80 -45.24 9.60
CA LYS A 594 10.90 -46.17 9.32
C LYS A 594 10.61 -47.61 9.78
N VAL A 595 9.90 -47.77 10.91
CA VAL A 595 9.59 -49.09 11.50
C VAL A 595 8.51 -49.82 10.69
N ALA A 596 7.50 -49.11 10.19
CA ALA A 596 6.46 -49.69 9.33
C ALA A 596 7.02 -50.24 8.00
N LYS A 597 8.00 -49.55 7.39
CA LYS A 597 8.68 -50.04 6.17
C LYS A 597 9.59 -51.25 6.43
N LYS A 598 10.28 -51.30 7.58
CA LYS A 598 11.17 -52.44 7.91
C LYS A 598 10.39 -53.71 8.26
N ALA A 599 9.17 -53.58 8.80
CA ALA A 599 8.29 -54.72 9.08
C ALA A 599 7.66 -55.34 7.81
N GLY A 600 7.44 -54.55 6.75
CA GLY A 600 6.94 -55.05 5.47
C GLY A 600 7.99 -55.78 4.61
N SER A 601 9.28 -55.48 4.80
CA SER A 601 10.38 -56.09 4.04
C SER A 601 10.81 -57.47 4.56
N ASN A 602 10.36 -57.88 5.75
CA ASN A 602 10.87 -59.06 6.45
C ASN A 602 9.82 -60.14 6.74
N SER A 603 8.69 -60.19 6.02
CA SER A 603 7.72 -61.28 6.19
C SER A 603 7.98 -62.43 5.21
N HIS A 604 8.92 -63.31 5.53
CA HIS A 604 8.77 -64.72 5.17
C HIS A 604 7.78 -65.33 6.17
N ARG A 605 6.60 -65.72 5.67
CA ARG A 605 5.58 -66.48 6.42
C ARG A 605 6.16 -67.84 6.85
N PRO A 606 5.65 -68.40 7.95
CA PRO A 606 4.69 -69.48 7.76
C PRO A 606 3.31 -69.12 8.33
N SER A 607 2.30 -69.67 7.67
CA SER A 607 0.90 -69.68 8.02
C SER A 607 0.63 -70.27 9.41
N THR A 608 -0.27 -69.63 10.19
CA THR A 608 -1.54 -70.22 10.66
C THR A 608 -2.34 -69.21 11.51
N GLY A 609 -3.62 -69.02 11.14
CA GLY A 609 -4.80 -68.73 11.98
C GLY A 609 -4.76 -67.62 13.04
N GLY A 610 -5.51 -66.53 12.81
CA GLY A 610 -5.92 -65.61 13.88
C GLY A 610 -6.43 -64.27 13.37
N SER A 611 -7.73 -64.01 13.55
CA SER A 611 -8.44 -62.80 13.13
C SER A 611 -7.85 -61.51 13.74
N GLY A 612 -7.61 -60.50 12.90
CA GLY A 612 -7.14 -59.18 13.32
C GLY A 612 -7.03 -58.22 12.13
N SER A 613 -7.98 -57.29 12.03
CA SER A 613 -8.11 -56.29 10.95
C SER A 613 -6.86 -55.40 10.84
N GLY A 614 -6.05 -55.60 9.80
CA GLY A 614 -4.84 -54.84 9.51
C GLY A 614 -4.93 -54.06 8.20
N LEU A 615 -4.55 -52.77 8.26
CA LEU A 615 -4.53 -51.82 7.15
C LEU A 615 -3.70 -52.32 5.95
N THR A 616 -4.33 -52.35 4.78
CA THR A 616 -3.66 -52.45 3.48
C THR A 616 -3.52 -51.05 2.88
N LEU A 617 -2.28 -50.65 2.56
CA LEU A 617 -1.98 -49.53 1.66
C LEU A 617 -2.11 -50.04 0.21
N PRO A 618 -2.67 -49.27 -0.73
CA PRO A 618 -2.77 -49.69 -2.12
C PRO A 618 -1.39 -49.65 -2.79
N VAL A 619 -1.07 -50.75 -3.47
CA VAL A 619 0.12 -50.92 -4.32
C VAL A 619 -0.06 -50.07 -5.58
N LEU A 620 0.99 -49.33 -5.95
CA LEU A 620 1.10 -48.54 -7.17
C LEU A 620 1.04 -49.47 -8.40
N HIS A 621 -0.03 -49.41 -9.19
CA HIS A 621 -0.05 -50.00 -10.54
C HIS A 621 0.52 -48.99 -11.52
N GLN A 622 1.75 -49.24 -11.98
CA GLN A 622 2.32 -48.55 -13.14
C GLN A 622 1.96 -49.34 -14.39
N HIS A 623 1.06 -48.79 -15.20
CA HIS A 623 0.65 -49.35 -16.48
C HIS A 623 1.83 -49.25 -17.46
N GLN A 624 2.31 -50.39 -17.95
CA GLN A 624 3.27 -50.49 -19.04
C GLN A 624 2.49 -50.73 -20.34
N PRO A 625 2.73 -49.97 -21.44
CA PRO A 625 2.03 -50.17 -22.69
C PRO A 625 2.56 -51.41 -23.43
N THR A 626 1.62 -52.18 -23.95
CA THR A 626 1.75 -53.41 -24.74
C THR A 626 2.38 -53.18 -26.11
N GLY A 627 3.21 -54.13 -26.53
CA GLY A 627 3.63 -54.35 -27.92
C GLY A 627 4.28 -55.73 -28.09
N ASP A 628 3.56 -56.63 -28.76
CA ASP A 628 4.04 -57.90 -29.36
C ASP A 628 5.20 -57.61 -30.36
N ASP A 629 6.13 -58.47 -30.76
CA ASP A 629 6.17 -59.94 -30.87
C ASP A 629 7.63 -60.41 -31.20
N THR A 630 7.89 -61.72 -31.12
CA THR A 630 9.04 -62.53 -31.67
C THR A 630 10.34 -62.79 -30.87
N ALA A 631 10.34 -63.94 -30.16
CA ALA A 631 11.13 -65.18 -30.37
C ALA A 631 12.71 -65.23 -30.39
N ILE A 632 13.23 -66.03 -29.44
CA ILE A 632 14.38 -67.00 -29.47
C ILE A 632 15.80 -66.39 -29.56
N THR A 633 16.72 -66.59 -28.60
CA THR A 633 17.51 -67.82 -28.38
C THR A 633 18.28 -67.74 -27.05
N ALA A 634 18.43 -68.89 -26.38
CA ALA A 634 19.22 -69.06 -25.17
C ALA A 634 20.73 -69.18 -25.45
N THR A 635 21.55 -68.50 -24.65
CA THR A 635 22.89 -68.96 -24.25
C THR A 635 23.21 -68.41 -22.86
N ALA A 636 23.48 -69.32 -21.93
CA ALA A 636 24.03 -69.02 -20.62
C ALA A 636 25.52 -68.67 -20.73
N ASP A 637 25.97 -67.59 -20.10
CA ASP A 637 27.12 -67.62 -19.17
C ASP A 637 27.31 -66.26 -18.46
N GLY A 638 27.84 -66.29 -17.24
CA GLY A 638 28.51 -65.14 -16.63
C GLY A 638 27.69 -64.22 -15.72
N THR A 639 27.53 -64.65 -14.47
CA THR A 639 27.18 -63.87 -13.27
C THR A 639 27.66 -62.40 -13.26
N ARG A 640 26.70 -61.47 -13.15
CA ARG A 640 26.79 -60.22 -12.37
C ARG A 640 25.35 -59.73 -12.12
N ASP A 641 24.79 -60.14 -10.99
CA ASP A 641 23.52 -59.61 -10.48
C ASP A 641 23.72 -58.16 -10.00
N ASP A 642 23.60 -57.20 -10.91
CA ASP A 642 23.23 -55.83 -10.55
C ASP A 642 21.70 -55.77 -10.48
N ALA A 643 21.15 -56.18 -9.34
CA ALA A 643 19.76 -55.94 -9.01
C ALA A 643 19.53 -54.40 -8.89
N PRO A 644 18.47 -53.84 -9.52
CA PRO A 644 18.15 -52.43 -9.36
C PRO A 644 17.74 -52.17 -7.90
N GLN A 645 18.55 -51.37 -7.20
CA GLN A 645 18.27 -50.89 -5.85
C GLN A 645 16.94 -50.14 -5.85
N GLY A 646 15.95 -50.65 -5.12
CA GLY A 646 14.70 -49.94 -4.88
C GLY A 646 14.97 -48.60 -4.18
N GLU A 647 14.46 -47.51 -4.76
CA GLU A 647 14.60 -46.16 -4.22
C GLU A 647 14.00 -46.06 -2.80
N THR A 648 14.87 -46.05 -1.79
CA THR A 648 14.49 -45.72 -0.42
C THR A 648 14.31 -44.21 -0.29
N HIS A 649 13.07 -43.71 -0.47
CA HIS A 649 12.78 -42.30 -0.18
C HIS A 649 12.98 -42.00 1.32
N GLU A 650 14.06 -41.28 1.63
CA GLU A 650 14.40 -40.82 2.98
C GLU A 650 13.57 -39.57 3.34
N MET A 651 12.94 -39.60 4.52
CA MET A 651 12.10 -38.50 5.02
C MET A 651 12.92 -37.57 5.90
N TYR A 652 12.68 -36.27 5.80
CA TYR A 652 13.35 -35.23 6.57
C TYR A 652 12.34 -34.35 7.33
N LEU A 653 12.81 -33.69 8.38
CA LEU A 653 12.05 -32.76 9.20
C LEU A 653 12.82 -31.45 9.35
N ILE A 654 12.14 -30.33 9.16
CA ILE A 654 12.72 -28.99 9.40
C ILE A 654 12.29 -28.51 10.78
N VAL A 655 13.26 -28.18 11.62
CA VAL A 655 13.03 -27.73 13.00
C VAL A 655 13.83 -26.48 13.31
N GLN A 656 13.43 -25.79 14.37
CA GLN A 656 14.11 -24.62 14.86
C GLN A 656 14.55 -24.83 16.32
N ASP A 657 15.74 -24.35 16.67
CA ASP A 657 16.18 -24.32 18.07
C ASP A 657 15.66 -23.07 18.81
N GLN A 658 15.97 -22.98 20.11
CA GLN A 658 15.62 -21.81 20.93
C GLN A 658 16.32 -20.51 20.50
N GLY A 659 17.48 -20.61 19.84
CA GLY A 659 18.21 -19.47 19.25
C GLY A 659 17.63 -19.00 17.91
N GLY A 660 16.64 -19.72 17.39
CA GLY A 660 15.99 -19.45 16.12
C GLY A 660 16.67 -20.07 14.90
N HIS A 661 17.73 -20.84 15.06
CA HIS A 661 18.45 -21.50 13.97
C HIS A 661 17.65 -22.65 13.38
N VAL A 662 17.70 -22.79 12.05
CA VAL A 662 16.91 -23.78 11.30
C VAL A 662 17.79 -24.98 10.96
N TYR A 663 17.30 -26.18 11.28
CA TYR A 663 18.00 -27.46 11.12
C TYR A 663 17.17 -28.45 10.31
N ILE A 664 17.86 -29.39 9.66
CA ILE A 664 17.25 -30.54 8.98
C ILE A 664 17.62 -31.81 9.75
N TYR A 665 16.61 -32.59 10.10
CA TYR A 665 16.78 -33.92 10.71
C TYR A 665 16.35 -35.01 9.73
N ASP A 666 17.11 -36.10 9.68
CA ASP A 666 16.77 -37.30 8.93
C ASP A 666 15.75 -38.19 9.68
N SER A 667 15.29 -39.24 9.00
CA SER A 667 14.40 -40.26 9.55
C SER A 667 14.95 -41.00 10.79
N ALA A 668 16.27 -40.94 11.02
CA ALA A 668 16.96 -41.51 12.17
C ALA A 668 17.15 -40.50 13.32
N LYS A 669 16.55 -39.30 13.23
CA LYS A 669 16.69 -38.19 14.18
C LYS A 669 18.13 -37.68 14.30
N ARG A 670 18.92 -37.81 13.23
CA ARG A 670 20.26 -37.22 13.14
C ARG A 670 20.15 -35.90 12.40
N GLU A 671 20.84 -34.89 12.91
CA GLU A 671 21.01 -33.64 12.20
C GLU A 671 21.82 -33.88 10.92
N VAL A 672 21.36 -33.33 9.79
CA VAL A 672 22.10 -33.33 8.54
C VAL A 672 23.06 -32.13 8.58
N PRO A 673 24.39 -32.33 8.67
CA PRO A 673 25.34 -31.22 8.73
C PRO A 673 25.34 -30.44 7.41
N ALA A 674 25.79 -29.18 7.44
CA ALA A 674 25.88 -28.33 6.25
C ALA A 674 26.52 -29.04 5.06
N LEU A 675 27.67 -29.70 5.24
CA LEU A 675 28.35 -30.44 4.19
C LEU A 675 27.48 -31.55 3.56
N GLY A 676 26.63 -32.19 4.38
CA GLY A 676 25.67 -33.18 3.91
C GLY A 676 24.54 -32.57 3.07
N VAL A 677 24.10 -31.37 3.42
CA VAL A 677 23.15 -30.59 2.60
C VAL A 677 23.82 -30.11 1.31
N GLU A 678 25.06 -29.64 1.37
CA GLU A 678 25.83 -29.20 0.20
C GLU A 678 26.07 -30.34 -0.80
N ALA A 679 26.40 -31.55 -0.31
CA ALA A 679 26.52 -32.74 -1.14
C ALA A 679 25.20 -33.07 -1.84
N LYS A 680 24.06 -32.92 -1.14
CA LYS A 680 22.71 -33.09 -1.70
C LYS A 680 22.38 -32.02 -2.74
N VAL A 681 22.83 -30.77 -2.57
CA VAL A 681 22.71 -29.71 -3.58
C VAL A 681 23.56 -30.03 -4.82
N ALA A 682 24.78 -30.56 -4.64
CA ALA A 682 25.67 -30.88 -5.75
C ALA A 682 25.12 -31.96 -6.69
N ILE A 683 24.39 -32.95 -6.14
CA ILE A 683 23.73 -34.03 -6.90
C ILE A 683 22.27 -33.70 -7.28
N ASP A 684 21.80 -32.48 -7.01
CA ASP A 684 20.42 -32.04 -7.22
C ASP A 684 19.35 -32.93 -6.57
N ALA A 685 19.60 -33.37 -5.34
CA ALA A 685 18.73 -34.28 -4.62
C ALA A 685 17.36 -33.67 -4.32
N ILE A 686 16.33 -34.52 -4.44
CA ILE A 686 14.97 -34.23 -4.02
C ILE A 686 14.80 -34.68 -2.56
N LEU A 687 14.27 -33.80 -1.72
CA LEU A 687 13.99 -34.04 -0.31
C LEU A 687 12.50 -34.21 -0.08
N HIS A 688 12.13 -35.22 0.70
CA HIS A 688 10.76 -35.43 1.15
C HIS A 688 10.62 -34.93 2.59
N LEU A 689 10.04 -33.75 2.76
CA LEU A 689 9.86 -33.09 4.06
C LEU A 689 8.53 -33.51 4.67
N GLN A 690 8.55 -34.04 5.89
CA GLN A 690 7.35 -34.44 6.63
C GLN A 690 6.71 -33.28 7.40
#